data_AF-A0A817NWR7-F1
#
_entry.id   AF-A0A817NWR7-F1
#
_cell.length_a   1.000
_cell.length_b   1.000
_cell.length_c   1.000
_cell.angle_alpha   90.00
_cell.angle_beta   90.00
_cell.angle_gamma   90.00
#
_symmetry.space_group_name_H-M   'P 1'
#
loop_
_entity.id
_entity.type
_entity.pdbx_description
1 polymer ?
#
loop_
_entity_poly.entity_id
_entity_poly.type
_entity_poly.pdbx_seq_one_letter_code
_entity_poly.pdbx_strand_id
1 'polypeptide(L)'
;MSQFTYSIRKNYNQYPSSHYSNQSFYVSALEKLDRLTNKYQPKKVTENERYKKLCHEGKCSLFEISSSMYRYYYINRETPNDILNDLIDYAMEVTHYTLDTEDQLQSPPKRSELALIQIEFIHENDPSILILIEAVHLPPEDSQTFKKINTLCRTIFSNNHCIYAWGDIKQELAKFYKYNLFNKNDIDQTKPKNIQDKFKEWFHENYPSSPYVQIKANETYSLQMAIYLTFNQWLDKRMTLADWGCGTDPILNTITVPKEFINKKNQIITDEKEYRRLMAIYALNDCLAVTQLAQKIKSRNSSATTTTCYEDVSDDEEIINHGNDQEPMNLSSFDDIEDHVEIYAPTEILTLNDDNMHSEPMGNILTGVHGQYELYEMISDNDIDDISLPEIIKLHLPSKQHHLNEPQERVHGPGKSLNEIEIISDDDIEQYTTTRPFQSQQSQQHQSLTRNQRKNRKKRARRYRFEVIRQIYHKFTITNIKKILIFMHIHYENLNVVGNTLFLDMKNEQVQKEVDANIDIDPEPTGDLLTKTSERIVKKLTLESLNNATEHIQTMPNNMQDSVMMICYRECLSNLQKFNGGEEYKISQFINNIERIGKLIDGNDDILHCMCTAKLDGEAKRWYEDNMSLTQWEQLKSALLERFTRSDSSSKIFEQLKERKQKIDETITSYYDAIIKLCHEYDSSMSQKMMISWLENGIKDSLKIQIKRQMKVLSESARTTQAFLKIAKDEQELQEENVPEPEATAPYVPYFANTVSTTLKQMDNIHSNASQYPSPLQTTTAHEPNNLYQQQKHFNVWQQSPPRIRHTPSQHRSFNFQSPSSTSRHNIRHIPTEHAASNNSSTMNIRQYGPCSICQRNNHRTIDCYYKKTFGCYKCGQSDHRIRDCPQVFY
;
A
#
# COMPACT_ATOMS: atom_id res chain seq x y z
N MET A 1 51.90 55.99 9.62
CA MET A 1 51.88 56.11 8.14
C MET A 1 51.65 54.73 7.53
N SER A 2 51.49 54.65 6.21
CA SER A 2 51.07 53.46 5.46
C SER A 2 52.06 52.29 5.48
N GLN A 3 51.50 51.06 5.43
CA GLN A 3 51.97 49.86 4.71
C GLN A 3 53.48 49.50 4.72
N PHE A 4 53.81 48.25 5.06
CA PHE A 4 54.06 47.23 4.02
C PHE A 4 53.99 45.78 4.53
N THR A 5 54.00 44.85 3.56
CA THR A 5 53.57 43.44 3.56
C THR A 5 54.14 42.44 4.59
N TYR A 6 53.29 41.46 4.89
CA TYR A 6 53.54 40.19 5.57
C TYR A 6 54.38 39.20 4.73
N SER A 7 55.31 38.45 5.35
CA SER A 7 55.77 37.13 4.86
C SER A 7 56.65 36.39 5.86
N ILE A 8 56.20 35.21 6.32
CA ILE A 8 57.01 34.00 6.58
C ILE A 8 56.06 32.84 6.94
N ARG A 9 56.33 31.65 6.42
CA ARG A 9 55.72 30.38 6.87
C ARG A 9 56.68 29.69 7.83
N LYS A 10 56.18 29.05 8.90
CA LYS A 10 56.52 27.64 9.22
C LYS A 10 55.61 27.02 10.29
N ASN A 11 55.31 25.75 10.04
CA ASN A 11 55.06 24.65 10.97
C ASN A 11 54.16 24.88 12.22
N TYR A 12 52.97 24.29 12.17
CA TYR A 12 52.45 23.50 13.31
C TYR A 12 52.16 22.07 12.84
N ASN A 13 52.21 21.12 13.78
CA ASN A 13 52.42 19.70 13.47
C ASN A 13 51.16 18.93 13.03
N GLN A 14 51.40 17.83 12.32
CA GLN A 14 50.39 16.84 11.96
C GLN A 14 49.83 16.16 13.22
N TYR A 15 48.51 16.20 13.39
CA TYR A 15 47.77 15.16 14.09
C TYR A 15 47.10 14.25 13.04
N PRO A 16 46.99 12.93 13.30
CA PRO A 16 46.31 12.03 12.37
C PRO A 16 44.81 12.35 12.34
N SER A 17 44.35 12.99 11.27
CA SER A 17 42.93 13.16 10.98
C SER A 17 42.30 11.79 10.77
N SER A 18 41.49 11.33 11.73
CA SER A 18 40.72 10.11 11.60
C SER A 18 39.67 10.30 10.51
N HIS A 19 39.97 9.77 9.31
CA HIS A 19 39.04 9.73 8.18
C HIS A 19 37.89 8.74 8.43
N TYR A 20 37.02 9.08 9.38
CA TYR A 20 35.65 8.62 9.35
C TYR A 20 35.00 9.24 8.12
N SER A 21 34.89 8.45 7.05
CA SER A 21 34.12 8.83 5.88
C SER A 21 32.65 8.91 6.28
N ASN A 22 32.19 10.13 6.58
CA ASN A 22 30.78 10.48 6.74
C ASN A 22 30.06 10.34 5.39
N GLN A 23 29.93 9.09 4.92
CA GLN A 23 28.95 8.73 3.92
C GLN A 23 27.58 9.00 4.53
N SER A 24 26.94 10.07 4.08
CA SER A 24 25.56 10.37 4.46
C SER A 24 24.68 9.26 3.94
N PHE A 25 24.24 8.36 4.82
CA PHE A 25 23.29 7.32 4.45
C PHE A 25 21.91 7.96 4.34
N TYR A 26 21.34 7.92 3.13
CA TYR A 26 19.93 8.24 2.94
C TYR A 26 19.08 7.27 3.78
N VAL A 27 18.21 7.84 4.62
CA VAL A 27 17.21 7.18 5.46
C VAL A 27 15.85 7.45 4.81
N SER A 28 15.07 6.41 4.52
CA SER A 28 13.78 6.57 3.84
C SER A 28 12.73 7.26 4.73
N ALA A 29 11.62 7.72 4.15
CA ALA A 29 10.53 8.32 4.93
C ALA A 29 9.93 7.30 5.93
N LEU A 30 9.76 6.05 5.50
CA LEU A 30 9.34 4.93 6.35
C LEU A 30 10.35 4.65 7.48
N GLU A 31 11.65 4.59 7.18
CA GLU A 31 12.67 4.34 8.20
C GLU A 31 12.79 5.53 9.20
N LYS A 32 12.54 6.77 8.76
CA LYS A 32 12.39 7.92 9.67
C LYS A 32 11.16 7.73 10.57
N LEU A 33 10.01 7.33 10.03
CA LEU A 33 8.79 7.08 10.80
C LEU A 33 9.04 6.02 11.88
N ASP A 34 9.58 4.86 11.53
CA ASP A 34 9.90 3.80 12.50
C ASP A 34 10.82 4.32 13.62
N ARG A 35 11.85 5.11 13.28
CA ARG A 35 12.73 5.76 14.27
C ARG A 35 12.01 6.80 15.13
N LEU A 36 11.02 7.52 14.60
CA LEU A 36 10.21 8.50 15.32
C LEU A 36 9.22 7.83 16.28
N THR A 37 8.52 6.77 15.83
CA THR A 37 7.52 6.05 16.63
C THR A 37 8.16 5.32 17.80
N ASN A 38 9.29 4.65 17.57
CA ASN A 38 10.10 4.06 18.65
C ASN A 38 10.60 5.11 19.66
N LYS A 39 10.90 6.33 19.22
CA LYS A 39 11.45 7.40 20.07
C LYS A 39 10.37 8.14 20.90
N TYR A 40 9.23 8.47 20.28
CA TYR A 40 8.26 9.41 20.85
C TYR A 40 6.95 8.77 21.33
N GLN A 41 6.56 7.60 20.82
CA GLN A 41 5.37 6.88 21.29
C GLN A 41 5.65 5.39 21.59
N PRO A 42 6.65 5.07 22.44
CA PRO A 42 7.02 3.68 22.74
C PRO A 42 5.87 2.85 23.37
N LYS A 43 4.91 3.50 24.05
CA LYS A 43 3.66 2.85 24.49
C LYS A 43 2.83 2.36 23.30
N LYS A 44 2.52 3.25 22.33
CA LYS A 44 1.83 2.86 21.11
C LYS A 44 2.61 1.81 20.33
N VAL A 45 3.94 1.88 20.23
CA VAL A 45 4.73 0.80 19.61
C VAL A 45 4.49 -0.54 20.30
N THR A 46 4.53 -0.57 21.64
CA THR A 46 4.29 -1.79 22.42
C THR A 46 2.87 -2.34 22.22
N GLU A 47 1.87 -1.46 22.14
CA GLU A 47 0.48 -1.84 21.84
C GLU A 47 0.31 -2.34 20.40
N ASN A 48 0.90 -1.64 19.43
CA ASN A 48 0.79 -1.97 18.01
C ASN A 48 1.53 -3.27 17.67
N GLU A 49 2.72 -3.51 18.24
CA GLU A 49 3.42 -4.80 18.16
C GLU A 49 2.68 -5.92 18.91
N ARG A 50 1.95 -5.61 19.99
CA ARG A 50 1.05 -6.60 20.65
C ARG A 50 -0.11 -7.00 19.73
N TYR A 51 -0.81 -6.05 19.11
CA TYR A 51 -1.90 -6.37 18.18
C TYR A 51 -1.38 -7.07 16.91
N LYS A 52 -0.29 -6.57 16.33
CA LYS A 52 0.42 -7.22 15.23
C LYS A 52 0.82 -8.66 15.56
N LYS A 53 1.35 -8.93 16.77
CA LYS A 53 1.61 -10.30 17.26
C LYS A 53 0.34 -11.14 17.34
N LEU A 54 -0.73 -10.63 17.94
CA LEU A 54 -2.03 -11.33 17.96
C LEU A 54 -2.52 -11.69 16.54
N CYS A 55 -2.33 -10.81 15.56
CA CYS A 55 -2.75 -11.07 14.19
C CYS A 55 -1.84 -12.08 13.47
N HIS A 56 -0.52 -12.12 13.76
CA HIS A 56 0.37 -13.21 13.31
C HIS A 56 0.01 -14.56 13.96
N GLU A 57 -0.54 -14.55 15.17
CA GLU A 57 -1.09 -15.73 15.86
C GLU A 57 -2.50 -16.12 15.38
N GLY A 58 -3.07 -15.41 14.38
CA GLY A 58 -4.44 -15.64 13.89
C GLY A 58 -5.53 -15.24 14.89
N LYS A 59 -5.19 -14.53 15.96
CA LYS A 59 -6.12 -14.09 17.02
C LYS A 59 -6.79 -12.76 16.71
N CYS A 60 -6.33 -12.03 15.69
CA CYS A 60 -7.03 -10.91 15.06
C CYS A 60 -6.75 -10.89 13.55
N SER A 61 -7.49 -10.10 12.78
CA SER A 61 -7.09 -9.67 11.43
C SER A 61 -6.73 -8.19 11.40
N LEU A 62 -6.04 -7.75 10.35
CA LEU A 62 -5.90 -6.32 10.06
C LEU A 62 -7.30 -5.73 9.80
N PHE A 63 -7.53 -4.49 10.21
CA PHE A 63 -8.70 -3.70 9.82
C PHE A 63 -8.47 -3.19 8.39
N GLU A 64 -9.06 -3.87 7.43
CA GLU A 64 -9.08 -3.48 6.01
C GLU A 64 -10.52 -3.49 5.51
N ILE A 65 -10.87 -2.44 4.77
CA ILE A 65 -12.15 -2.36 4.06
C ILE A 65 -11.87 -2.51 2.58
N SER A 66 -12.66 -3.34 1.91
CA SER A 66 -12.55 -3.53 0.47
C SER A 66 -12.65 -2.18 -0.24
N SER A 67 -11.70 -1.87 -1.11
CA SER A 67 -11.69 -0.66 -1.94
C SER A 67 -12.83 -0.62 -2.98
N SER A 68 -13.70 -1.64 -3.02
CA SER A 68 -14.98 -1.61 -3.73
C SER A 68 -16.07 -0.86 -2.97
N MET A 69 -15.94 -0.70 -1.65
CA MET A 69 -16.95 -0.08 -0.78
C MET A 69 -16.87 1.45 -0.73
N TYR A 70 -15.80 2.05 -1.28
CA TYR A 70 -15.60 3.49 -1.24
C TYR A 70 -14.81 4.03 -2.43
N ARG A 71 -14.97 5.33 -2.69
CA ARG A 71 -14.11 6.16 -3.57
C ARG A 71 -13.46 7.24 -2.72
N TYR A 72 -12.31 7.78 -3.12
CA TYR A 72 -11.70 8.88 -2.36
C TYR A 72 -10.96 9.92 -3.21
N TYR A 73 -10.88 11.14 -2.68
CA TYR A 73 -10.29 12.32 -3.35
C TYR A 73 -9.37 13.13 -2.41
N TYR A 74 -8.30 13.68 -2.97
CA TYR A 74 -7.43 14.64 -2.28
C TYR A 74 -7.93 16.07 -2.51
N ILE A 75 -8.05 16.86 -1.44
CA ILE A 75 -8.56 18.23 -1.46
C ILE A 75 -7.46 19.20 -1.02
N ASN A 76 -6.81 19.81 -2.02
CA ASN A 76 -5.66 20.69 -1.90
C ASN A 76 -5.66 21.74 -3.05
N ARG A 77 -4.58 22.51 -3.20
CA ARG A 77 -4.46 23.56 -4.24
C ARG A 77 -4.43 23.05 -5.70
N GLU A 78 -4.07 21.78 -5.93
CA GLU A 78 -3.99 21.16 -7.25
C GLU A 78 -5.33 20.49 -7.63
N THR A 79 -6.29 20.38 -6.70
CA THR A 79 -7.59 19.74 -6.92
C THR A 79 -8.40 20.46 -8.02
N PRO A 80 -8.85 19.75 -9.06
CA PRO A 80 -9.63 20.32 -10.15
C PRO A 80 -10.97 20.93 -9.71
N ASN A 81 -11.37 22.02 -10.38
CA ASN A 81 -12.57 22.80 -10.05
C ASN A 81 -13.88 22.08 -10.41
N ASP A 82 -13.85 21.14 -11.36
CA ASP A 82 -14.92 20.22 -11.71
C ASP A 82 -15.17 19.21 -10.59
N ILE A 83 -14.14 18.47 -10.14
CA ILE A 83 -14.26 17.54 -8.99
C ILE A 83 -14.79 18.26 -7.73
N LEU A 84 -14.41 19.52 -7.52
CA LEU A 84 -14.93 20.31 -6.40
C LEU A 84 -16.41 20.74 -6.57
N ASN A 85 -16.95 20.82 -7.79
CA ASN A 85 -18.41 20.97 -7.98
C ASN A 85 -19.11 19.65 -7.68
N ASP A 86 -18.66 18.55 -8.27
CA ASP A 86 -19.29 17.23 -8.13
C ASP A 86 -19.41 16.83 -6.64
N LEU A 87 -18.39 17.15 -5.84
CA LEU A 87 -18.39 16.96 -4.39
C LEU A 87 -19.29 17.96 -3.62
N ILE A 88 -19.48 19.19 -4.10
CA ILE A 88 -20.41 20.16 -3.51
C ILE A 88 -21.85 19.71 -3.73
N ASP A 89 -22.18 19.29 -4.95
CA ASP A 89 -23.52 18.86 -5.32
C ASP A 89 -23.88 17.58 -4.54
N TYR A 90 -22.97 16.60 -4.48
CA TYR A 90 -23.12 15.39 -3.65
C TYR A 90 -23.20 15.71 -2.13
N ALA A 91 -22.54 16.77 -1.65
CA ALA A 91 -22.67 17.22 -0.26
C ALA A 91 -24.05 17.83 0.07
N MET A 92 -24.84 18.24 -0.93
CA MET A 92 -26.22 18.69 -0.72
C MET A 92 -27.21 17.52 -0.60
N GLU A 93 -26.86 16.34 -1.14
CA GLU A 93 -27.68 15.13 -1.09
C GLU A 93 -27.37 14.28 0.17
N VAL A 94 -26.11 14.25 0.61
CA VAL A 94 -25.66 13.45 1.75
C VAL A 94 -25.94 14.16 3.09
N THR A 95 -26.73 13.51 3.95
CA THR A 95 -27.12 13.99 5.29
C THR A 95 -26.25 13.47 6.44
N HIS A 96 -25.41 12.47 6.17
CA HIS A 96 -24.65 11.72 7.17
C HIS A 96 -23.17 11.68 6.83
N TYR A 97 -22.34 12.04 7.81
CA TYR A 97 -20.89 12.11 7.64
C TYR A 97 -20.16 11.47 8.81
N THR A 98 -18.96 10.95 8.56
CA THR A 98 -17.98 10.66 9.61
C THR A 98 -16.76 11.54 9.42
N LEU A 99 -16.15 11.99 10.52
CA LEU A 99 -14.98 12.88 10.51
C LEU A 99 -13.90 12.40 11.49
N ASP A 100 -12.65 12.57 11.06
CA ASP A 100 -11.42 12.39 11.87
C ASP A 100 -10.39 13.47 11.50
N THR A 101 -9.37 13.70 12.35
CA THR A 101 -8.33 14.73 12.12
C THR A 101 -6.91 14.26 12.48
N GLU A 102 -5.91 14.64 11.68
CA GLU A 102 -4.49 14.36 11.98
C GLU A 102 -3.63 15.63 12.17
N ASP A 103 -2.95 15.63 13.32
CA ASP A 103 -2.05 16.69 13.79
C ASP A 103 -0.60 16.43 13.31
N GLN A 104 0.05 17.44 12.75
CA GLN A 104 1.46 17.36 12.37
C GLN A 104 2.37 17.27 13.60
N LEU A 105 2.97 16.10 13.86
CA LEU A 105 3.91 15.91 14.96
C LEU A 105 5.28 16.58 14.71
N GLN A 106 5.32 17.90 14.78
CA GLN A 106 6.57 18.65 14.68
C GLN A 106 7.50 18.33 15.86
N SER A 107 8.80 18.24 15.58
CA SER A 107 9.80 18.05 16.62
C SER A 107 9.78 19.24 17.61
N PRO A 108 9.73 18.99 18.94
CA PRO A 108 9.78 20.05 19.94
C PRO A 108 11.00 20.97 19.74
N PRO A 109 10.86 22.31 19.85
CA PRO A 109 9.78 23.02 20.51
C PRO A 109 8.72 23.64 19.57
N LYS A 110 8.68 23.26 18.28
CA LYS A 110 7.66 23.80 17.37
C LYS A 110 6.26 23.35 17.81
N ARG A 111 5.25 24.20 17.59
CA ARG A 111 3.84 23.85 17.85
C ARG A 111 3.41 22.76 16.88
N SER A 112 2.43 21.94 17.28
CA SER A 112 1.68 21.15 16.32
C SER A 112 1.05 22.09 15.32
N GLU A 113 1.24 21.80 14.04
CA GLU A 113 0.38 22.32 12.98
C GLU A 113 -0.66 21.24 12.65
N LEU A 114 -1.63 21.57 11.81
CA LEU A 114 -2.75 20.68 11.51
C LEU A 114 -2.65 20.40 10.03
N ALA A 115 -2.75 19.12 9.65
CA ALA A 115 -2.34 18.73 8.31
C ALA A 115 -3.47 18.09 7.51
N LEU A 116 -4.37 17.34 8.18
CA LEU A 116 -5.42 16.60 7.50
C LEU A 116 -6.75 16.69 8.25
N ILE A 117 -7.83 16.83 7.48
CA ILE A 117 -9.18 16.47 7.91
C ILE A 117 -9.63 15.32 7.00
N GLN A 118 -10.10 14.23 7.60
CA GLN A 118 -10.70 13.09 6.92
C GLN A 118 -12.22 13.23 7.03
N ILE A 119 -12.94 13.19 5.90
CA ILE A 119 -14.42 13.20 5.92
C ILE A 119 -14.95 12.10 5.01
N GLU A 120 -15.79 11.22 5.56
CA GLU A 120 -16.60 10.25 4.81
C GLU A 120 -18.01 10.77 4.62
N PHE A 121 -18.51 10.67 3.40
CA PHE A 121 -19.90 10.89 2.99
C PHE A 121 -20.59 9.53 3.01
N ILE A 122 -21.56 9.34 3.92
CA ILE A 122 -22.24 8.07 4.12
C ILE A 122 -23.53 8.08 3.31
N HIS A 123 -23.57 7.30 2.23
CA HIS A 123 -24.79 7.01 1.48
C HIS A 123 -25.30 5.61 1.81
N GLU A 124 -26.61 5.38 1.76
CA GLU A 124 -27.19 4.08 2.15
C GLU A 124 -27.18 3.06 1.00
N ASN A 125 -27.11 3.53 -0.26
CA ASN A 125 -27.23 2.68 -1.46
C ASN A 125 -25.99 2.70 -2.37
N ASP A 126 -24.99 3.53 -2.09
CA ASP A 126 -23.80 3.72 -2.94
C ASP A 126 -22.48 3.57 -2.14
N PRO A 127 -21.35 3.27 -2.80
CA PRO A 127 -20.03 3.30 -2.17
C PRO A 127 -19.71 4.67 -1.57
N SER A 128 -19.33 4.71 -0.29
CA SER A 128 -19.00 5.97 0.42
C SER A 128 -17.95 6.80 -0.33
N ILE A 129 -18.10 8.12 -0.31
CA ILE A 129 -17.05 9.02 -0.82
C ILE A 129 -16.23 9.56 0.36
N LEU A 130 -14.91 9.42 0.31
CA LEU A 130 -14.00 10.01 1.29
C LEU A 130 -13.23 11.18 0.70
N ILE A 131 -13.06 12.25 1.46
CA ILE A 131 -12.20 13.37 1.11
C ILE A 131 -11.10 13.57 2.15
N LEU A 132 -9.90 13.84 1.65
CA LEU A 132 -8.69 14.08 2.43
C LEU A 132 -8.28 15.54 2.25
N ILE A 133 -8.66 16.40 3.21
CA ILE A 133 -8.44 17.86 3.12
C ILE A 133 -7.09 18.23 3.72
N GLU A 134 -6.13 18.50 2.84
CA GLU A 134 -4.73 18.74 3.22
C GLU A 134 -4.52 20.22 3.61
N ALA A 135 -4.80 20.55 4.87
CA ALA A 135 -4.84 21.93 5.37
C ALA A 135 -3.52 22.72 5.16
N VAL A 136 -2.37 22.04 5.09
CA VAL A 136 -1.06 22.66 4.79
C VAL A 136 -0.88 23.00 3.29
N HIS A 137 -1.67 22.37 2.40
CA HIS A 137 -1.55 22.47 0.95
C HIS A 137 -2.74 23.17 0.27
N LEU A 138 -3.61 23.82 1.05
CA LEU A 138 -4.71 24.64 0.54
C LEU A 138 -4.24 25.76 -0.42
N PRO A 139 -5.06 26.13 -1.42
CA PRO A 139 -4.77 27.28 -2.29
C PRO A 139 -5.03 28.62 -1.59
N PRO A 140 -4.54 29.75 -2.13
CA PRO A 140 -4.78 31.09 -1.58
C PRO A 140 -6.27 31.43 -1.42
N GLU A 141 -6.64 32.16 -0.36
CA GLU A 141 -8.04 32.41 0.02
C GLU A 141 -8.86 33.19 -1.04
N ASP A 142 -8.19 34.00 -1.86
CA ASP A 142 -8.77 34.76 -2.96
C ASP A 142 -9.02 33.89 -4.22
N SER A 143 -8.41 32.72 -4.31
CA SER A 143 -8.54 31.81 -5.46
C SER A 143 -9.94 31.21 -5.60
N GLN A 144 -10.31 30.86 -6.84
CA GLN A 144 -11.57 30.17 -7.11
C GLN A 144 -11.61 28.78 -6.44
N THR A 145 -10.49 28.05 -6.46
CA THR A 145 -10.37 26.72 -5.86
C THR A 145 -10.59 26.77 -4.35
N PHE A 146 -9.99 27.73 -3.63
CA PHE A 146 -10.24 27.90 -2.19
C PHE A 146 -11.71 28.19 -1.90
N LYS A 147 -12.34 29.08 -2.69
CA LYS A 147 -13.76 29.42 -2.54
C LYS A 147 -14.65 28.19 -2.70
N LYS A 148 -14.34 27.28 -3.62
CA LYS A 148 -15.06 25.99 -3.71
C LYS A 148 -14.81 25.08 -2.52
N ILE A 149 -13.56 24.95 -2.04
CA ILE A 149 -13.25 24.13 -0.84
C ILE A 149 -13.98 24.70 0.40
N ASN A 150 -14.06 26.02 0.55
CA ASN A 150 -14.85 26.70 1.59
C ASN A 150 -16.35 26.42 1.45
N THR A 151 -16.92 26.50 0.23
CA THR A 151 -18.32 26.12 -0.03
C THR A 151 -18.56 24.65 0.35
N LEU A 152 -17.71 23.73 -0.10
CA LEU A 152 -17.80 22.30 0.22
C LEU A 152 -17.83 22.05 1.73
N CYS A 153 -16.89 22.65 2.47
CA CYS A 153 -16.86 22.57 3.93
C CYS A 153 -18.15 23.12 4.57
N ARG A 154 -18.66 24.27 4.09
CA ARG A 154 -19.90 24.88 4.60
C ARG A 154 -21.15 24.05 4.31
N THR A 155 -21.21 23.37 3.16
CA THR A 155 -22.28 22.41 2.86
C THR A 155 -22.20 21.23 3.83
N ILE A 156 -21.03 20.61 3.99
CA ILE A 156 -20.83 19.48 4.92
C ILE A 156 -21.20 19.85 6.36
N PHE A 157 -20.76 21.02 6.85
CA PHE A 157 -21.03 21.52 8.20
C PHE A 157 -22.36 22.29 8.33
N SER A 158 -23.39 21.94 7.54
CA SER A 158 -24.73 22.51 7.70
C SER A 158 -25.44 22.02 8.97
N ASN A 159 -26.43 22.79 9.44
CA ASN A 159 -27.25 22.48 10.61
C ASN A 159 -28.15 21.22 10.46
N ASN A 160 -28.37 20.78 9.22
CA ASN A 160 -29.18 19.62 8.90
C ASN A 160 -28.39 18.30 8.96
N HIS A 161 -27.05 18.37 9.01
CA HIS A 161 -26.20 17.19 8.86
C HIS A 161 -25.81 16.54 10.18
N CYS A 162 -25.74 15.21 10.16
CA CYS A 162 -25.38 14.36 11.28
C CYS A 162 -23.93 13.90 11.12
N ILE A 163 -23.02 14.37 11.99
CA ILE A 163 -21.58 14.09 11.88
C ILE A 163 -21.11 13.19 13.04
N TYR A 164 -20.56 12.03 12.71
CA TYR A 164 -19.97 11.08 13.66
C TYR A 164 -18.47 11.34 13.80
N ALA A 165 -17.93 11.28 15.03
CA ALA A 165 -16.49 11.44 15.29
C ALA A 165 -16.05 10.63 16.52
N TRP A 166 -14.75 10.32 16.63
CA TRP A 166 -14.18 9.62 17.81
C TRP A 166 -13.68 10.59 18.90
N GLY A 167 -14.54 11.52 19.31
CA GLY A 167 -14.25 12.49 20.36
C GLY A 167 -15.13 13.73 20.27
N ASP A 168 -14.68 14.80 20.90
CA ASP A 168 -15.30 16.12 20.77
C ASP A 168 -14.78 16.83 19.50
N ILE A 169 -15.53 16.65 18.41
CA ILE A 169 -15.30 17.30 17.12
C ILE A 169 -15.20 18.83 17.21
N LYS A 170 -15.86 19.48 18.18
CA LYS A 170 -15.75 20.95 18.36
C LYS A 170 -14.37 21.33 18.87
N GLN A 171 -13.75 20.51 19.73
CA GLN A 171 -12.37 20.73 20.18
C GLN A 171 -11.34 20.43 19.08
N GLU A 172 -11.60 19.44 18.22
CA GLU A 172 -10.71 19.11 17.10
C GLU A 172 -10.78 20.14 15.96
N LEU A 173 -11.98 20.46 15.47
CA LEU A 173 -12.16 21.42 14.39
C LEU A 173 -11.88 22.87 14.83
N ALA A 174 -12.00 23.21 16.12
CA ALA A 174 -11.60 24.53 16.62
C ALA A 174 -10.12 24.85 16.42
N LYS A 175 -9.25 23.83 16.30
CA LYS A 175 -7.86 24.03 15.90
C LYS A 175 -7.77 24.64 14.48
N PHE A 176 -8.65 24.22 13.57
CA PHE A 176 -8.62 24.52 12.13
C PHE A 176 -9.20 25.87 11.71
N TYR A 177 -9.91 26.61 12.59
CA TYR A 177 -10.51 27.91 12.26
C TYR A 177 -9.55 28.91 11.58
N LYS A 178 -8.24 28.82 11.87
CA LYS A 178 -7.18 29.63 11.25
C LYS A 178 -7.01 29.44 9.72
N TYR A 179 -7.65 28.44 9.11
CA TYR A 179 -7.61 28.17 7.66
C TYR A 179 -8.85 28.70 6.91
N ASN A 180 -9.80 29.35 7.60
CA ASN A 180 -11.00 29.94 7.01
C ASN A 180 -11.87 28.97 6.15
N LEU A 181 -11.73 27.65 6.33
CA LEU A 181 -12.56 26.62 5.68
C LEU A 181 -14.02 26.68 6.15
N PHE A 182 -14.20 26.94 7.44
CA PHE A 182 -15.46 27.07 8.17
C PHE A 182 -15.20 27.98 9.37
N ASN A 183 -16.24 28.57 9.93
CA ASN A 183 -16.17 29.39 11.14
C ASN A 183 -16.80 28.67 12.35
N LYS A 184 -16.67 29.27 13.54
CA LYS A 184 -17.19 28.67 14.77
C LYS A 184 -18.70 28.40 14.71
N ASN A 185 -19.50 29.29 14.12
CA ASN A 185 -20.95 29.13 14.07
C ASN A 185 -21.37 27.95 13.19
N ASP A 186 -20.64 27.70 12.08
CA ASP A 186 -20.89 26.56 11.20
C ASP A 186 -20.79 25.25 12.01
N ILE A 187 -19.65 25.07 12.71
CA ILE A 187 -19.41 23.89 13.56
C ILE A 187 -20.37 23.84 14.76
N ASP A 188 -20.70 24.99 15.36
CA ASP A 188 -21.60 25.02 16.52
C ASP A 188 -23.04 24.63 16.19
N GLN A 189 -23.49 24.84 14.94
CA GLN A 189 -24.82 24.50 14.44
C GLN A 189 -24.98 23.05 13.98
N THR A 190 -23.89 22.32 13.72
CA THR A 190 -23.95 20.88 13.38
C THR A 190 -24.58 20.05 14.51
N LYS A 191 -25.01 18.83 14.19
CA LYS A 191 -25.51 17.84 15.16
C LYS A 191 -24.47 16.72 15.38
N PRO A 192 -23.36 16.99 16.08
CA PRO A 192 -22.26 16.04 16.21
C PRO A 192 -22.60 14.91 17.18
N LYS A 193 -22.10 13.70 16.88
CA LYS A 193 -22.28 12.51 17.71
C LYS A 193 -20.91 11.91 18.04
N ASN A 194 -20.51 12.04 19.31
CA ASN A 194 -19.32 11.38 19.81
C ASN A 194 -19.54 9.86 19.88
N ILE A 195 -18.93 9.12 18.95
CA ILE A 195 -18.99 7.66 18.88
C ILE A 195 -18.19 7.01 20.02
N GLN A 196 -17.25 7.72 20.65
CA GLN A 196 -16.53 7.21 21.83
C GLN A 196 -17.46 7.06 23.04
N ASP A 197 -18.35 8.03 23.28
CA ASP A 197 -19.32 7.97 24.37
C ASP A 197 -20.39 6.91 24.09
N LYS A 198 -20.93 6.88 22.87
CA LYS A 198 -21.92 5.88 22.46
C LYS A 198 -21.36 4.46 22.39
N PHE A 199 -20.07 4.30 22.10
CA PHE A 199 -19.38 3.03 22.26
C PHE A 199 -19.24 2.63 23.74
N LYS A 200 -18.94 3.58 24.64
CA LYS A 200 -18.81 3.33 26.08
C LYS A 200 -20.12 2.85 26.69
N GLU A 201 -21.23 3.53 26.39
CA GLU A 201 -22.59 3.09 26.74
C GLU A 201 -22.85 1.66 26.20
N TRP A 202 -22.77 1.50 24.88
CA TRP A 202 -23.04 0.24 24.17
C TRP A 202 -22.18 -0.94 24.66
N PHE A 203 -20.92 -0.70 25.03
CA PHE A 203 -20.00 -1.75 25.50
C PHE A 203 -20.21 -2.13 26.97
N HIS A 204 -20.65 -1.19 27.81
CA HIS A 204 -20.97 -1.45 29.22
C HIS A 204 -22.26 -2.28 29.34
N GLU A 205 -23.28 -1.95 28.55
CA GLU A 205 -24.42 -2.84 28.29
C GLU A 205 -23.98 -4.13 27.58
N ASN A 206 -23.03 -3.99 26.65
CA ASN A 206 -22.36 -5.03 25.86
C ASN A 206 -22.02 -6.28 26.67
N TYR A 207 -21.16 -6.02 27.66
CA TYR A 207 -20.31 -7.02 28.27
C TYR A 207 -20.05 -6.63 29.73
N PRO A 208 -21.07 -6.52 30.61
CA PRO A 208 -20.92 -5.98 31.96
C PRO A 208 -19.90 -6.74 32.83
N SER A 209 -19.67 -8.03 32.54
CA SER A 209 -18.66 -8.89 33.19
C SER A 209 -17.25 -8.79 32.57
N SER A 210 -17.05 -7.97 31.54
CA SER A 210 -15.75 -7.81 30.86
C SER A 210 -14.76 -7.06 31.75
N PRO A 211 -13.49 -7.50 31.86
CA PRO A 211 -12.48 -6.78 32.63
C PRO A 211 -12.23 -5.36 32.08
N TYR A 212 -12.58 -5.10 30.81
CA TYR A 212 -12.45 -3.78 30.19
C TYR A 212 -13.57 -2.79 30.57
N VAL A 213 -14.64 -3.23 31.25
CA VAL A 213 -15.65 -2.33 31.85
C VAL A 213 -15.10 -1.64 33.11
N GLN A 214 -14.00 -2.15 33.70
CA GLN A 214 -13.31 -1.51 34.84
C GLN A 214 -12.47 -0.28 34.44
N ILE A 215 -12.41 0.06 33.15
CA ILE A 215 -11.89 1.35 32.67
C ILE A 215 -12.74 2.46 33.30
N LYS A 216 -12.10 3.40 34.01
CA LYS A 216 -12.83 4.33 34.91
C LYS A 216 -13.85 5.17 34.14
N ALA A 217 -14.85 5.70 34.85
CA ALA A 217 -15.83 6.64 34.28
C ALA A 217 -15.15 7.77 33.47
N ASN A 218 -14.02 8.28 33.96
CA ASN A 218 -13.25 9.37 33.36
C ASN A 218 -12.17 8.91 32.35
N GLU A 219 -12.01 7.62 32.08
CA GLU A 219 -11.03 7.08 31.13
C GLU A 219 -11.71 6.78 29.78
N THR A 220 -11.05 7.19 28.70
CA THR A 220 -11.55 7.10 27.32
C THR A 220 -11.04 5.85 26.61
N TYR A 221 -11.90 5.20 25.82
CA TYR A 221 -11.46 4.12 24.93
C TYR A 221 -10.67 4.72 23.76
N SER A 222 -9.55 4.09 23.37
CA SER A 222 -8.92 4.39 22.08
C SER A 222 -9.71 3.72 20.94
N LEU A 223 -9.70 4.32 19.76
CA LEU A 223 -10.41 3.77 18.59
C LEU A 223 -9.91 2.35 18.24
N GLN A 224 -8.59 2.12 18.33
CA GLN A 224 -8.00 0.78 18.21
C GLN A 224 -8.57 -0.20 19.24
N MET A 225 -8.78 0.21 20.50
CA MET A 225 -9.37 -0.67 21.51
C MET A 225 -10.84 -0.99 21.19
N ALA A 226 -11.61 -0.01 20.71
CA ALA A 226 -13.00 -0.23 20.32
C ALA A 226 -13.13 -1.16 19.10
N ILE A 227 -12.29 -0.98 18.07
CA ILE A 227 -12.23 -1.86 16.88
C ILE A 227 -11.82 -3.28 17.27
N TYR A 228 -10.82 -3.44 18.13
CA TYR A 228 -10.44 -4.76 18.65
C TYR A 228 -11.58 -5.41 19.45
N LEU A 229 -12.23 -4.69 20.36
CA LEU A 229 -13.33 -5.21 21.18
C LEU A 229 -14.60 -5.55 20.38
N THR A 230 -14.84 -4.86 19.26
CA THR A 230 -16.08 -5.00 18.48
C THR A 230 -15.97 -5.98 17.32
N PHE A 231 -14.83 -5.96 16.62
CA PHE A 231 -14.63 -6.69 15.37
C PHE A 231 -13.49 -7.72 15.45
N ASN A 232 -12.75 -7.76 16.56
CA ASN A 232 -11.51 -8.54 16.72
C ASN A 232 -10.44 -8.19 15.66
N GLN A 233 -10.36 -6.90 15.32
CA GLN A 233 -9.48 -6.37 14.27
C GLN A 233 -8.42 -5.40 14.81
N TRP A 234 -7.39 -5.16 14.00
CA TRP A 234 -6.27 -4.26 14.30
C TRP A 234 -6.17 -3.13 13.28
N LEU A 235 -6.39 -1.90 13.73
CA LEU A 235 -6.17 -0.67 12.99
C LEU A 235 -4.73 -0.18 13.24
N ASP A 236 -3.89 -0.18 12.20
CA ASP A 236 -2.44 0.02 12.32
C ASP A 236 -2.06 1.48 12.63
N LYS A 237 -1.85 1.78 13.91
CA LYS A 237 -1.51 3.12 14.39
C LYS A 237 -0.06 3.58 14.12
N ARG A 238 0.68 2.95 13.19
CA ARG A 238 2.04 3.39 12.77
C ARG A 238 2.06 4.81 12.19
N MET A 239 1.06 5.20 11.40
CA MET A 239 1.08 6.47 10.65
C MET A 239 0.65 7.71 11.47
N THR A 240 0.16 7.56 12.71
CA THR A 240 -0.15 8.67 13.65
C THR A 240 1.03 9.61 13.99
N LEU A 241 2.21 9.38 13.41
CA LEU A 241 3.41 10.23 13.55
C LEU A 241 4.06 10.54 12.19
N ALA A 242 3.29 10.44 11.12
CA ALA A 242 3.76 10.78 9.79
C ALA A 242 4.06 12.28 9.64
N ASP A 243 4.87 12.61 8.65
CA ASP A 243 5.12 13.99 8.22
C ASP A 243 3.96 14.44 7.31
N TRP A 244 2.75 14.50 7.87
CA TRP A 244 1.51 14.88 7.19
C TRP A 244 1.63 16.21 6.40
N GLY A 245 2.49 17.12 6.87
CA GLY A 245 2.85 18.35 6.17
C GLY A 245 3.54 18.16 4.82
N CYS A 246 4.03 16.97 4.45
CA CYS A 246 4.51 16.69 3.10
C CYS A 246 3.36 16.53 2.08
N GLY A 247 2.16 16.18 2.56
CA GLY A 247 0.96 15.86 1.77
C GLY A 247 0.84 14.37 1.45
N THR A 248 -0.36 13.81 1.58
CA THR A 248 -0.71 12.45 1.15
C THR A 248 -0.87 12.34 -0.36
N ASP A 249 -1.25 13.42 -1.05
CA ASP A 249 -1.39 13.40 -2.51
C ASP A 249 -0.01 13.24 -3.21
N PRO A 250 0.17 12.23 -4.08
CA PRO A 250 1.38 12.06 -4.89
C PRO A 250 1.56 13.08 -6.03
N ILE A 251 0.55 13.88 -6.35
CA ILE A 251 0.60 14.97 -7.35
C ILE A 251 1.28 16.22 -6.75
N LEU A 252 1.15 16.44 -5.43
CA LEU A 252 1.87 17.49 -4.73
C LEU A 252 3.39 17.32 -4.91
N ASN A 253 3.98 18.18 -5.75
CA ASN A 253 5.41 18.18 -6.09
C ASN A 253 6.30 18.73 -4.94
N THR A 254 6.00 18.34 -3.71
CA THR A 254 6.72 18.67 -2.47
C THR A 254 7.91 17.74 -2.20
N ILE A 255 8.09 16.70 -3.02
CA ILE A 255 9.17 15.70 -2.92
C ILE A 255 10.53 16.34 -3.23
N THR A 256 11.22 16.82 -2.19
CA THR A 256 12.55 17.43 -2.31
C THR A 256 13.65 16.37 -2.20
N VAL A 257 14.36 16.12 -3.32
CA VAL A 257 15.54 15.24 -3.34
C VAL A 257 16.80 16.05 -3.05
N PRO A 258 17.56 15.76 -1.97
CA PRO A 258 18.81 16.45 -1.67
C PRO A 258 19.86 16.29 -2.77
N LYS A 259 20.72 17.30 -2.98
CA LYS A 259 21.65 17.34 -4.12
C LYS A 259 22.71 16.23 -4.05
N GLU A 260 23.11 15.87 -2.84
CA GLU A 260 23.98 14.73 -2.50
C GLU A 260 23.37 13.36 -2.88
N PHE A 261 22.06 13.28 -3.08
CA PHE A 261 21.33 12.04 -3.41
C PHE A 261 20.70 12.04 -4.81
N ILE A 262 21.11 12.92 -5.72
CA ILE A 262 20.63 12.92 -7.12
C ILE A 262 20.79 11.54 -7.78
N ASN A 263 21.89 10.83 -7.51
CA ASN A 263 22.13 9.47 -8.02
C ASN A 263 21.13 8.41 -7.51
N LYS A 264 20.39 8.71 -6.43
CA LYS A 264 19.31 7.87 -5.87
C LYS A 264 17.91 8.44 -6.14
N LYS A 265 17.77 9.53 -6.91
CA LYS A 265 16.51 10.27 -7.11
C LYS A 265 15.28 9.39 -7.32
N ASN A 266 15.38 8.38 -8.19
CA ASN A 266 14.23 7.52 -8.52
C ASN A 266 13.79 6.68 -7.31
N GLN A 267 14.73 6.10 -6.55
CA GLN A 267 14.41 5.34 -5.33
C GLN A 267 13.73 6.24 -4.30
N ILE A 268 14.26 7.46 -4.10
CA ILE A 268 13.72 8.43 -3.12
C ILE A 268 12.28 8.82 -3.47
N ILE A 269 11.97 8.97 -4.76
CA ILE A 269 10.61 9.26 -5.23
C ILE A 269 9.69 8.03 -5.05
N THR A 270 10.18 6.81 -5.25
CA THR A 270 9.41 5.58 -4.99
C THR A 270 9.13 5.41 -3.49
N ASP A 271 10.13 5.56 -2.63
CA ASP A 271 10.01 5.44 -1.17
C ASP A 271 9.00 6.46 -0.60
N GLU A 272 9.06 7.70 -1.09
CA GLU A 272 8.16 8.80 -0.69
C GLU A 272 6.72 8.57 -1.20
N LYS A 273 6.54 8.03 -2.41
CA LYS A 273 5.21 7.67 -2.92
C LYS A 273 4.56 6.54 -2.12
N GLU A 274 5.33 5.51 -1.77
CA GLU A 274 4.84 4.41 -0.94
C GLU A 274 4.50 4.88 0.49
N TYR A 275 5.35 5.75 1.05
CA TYR A 275 5.07 6.40 2.33
C TYR A 275 3.74 7.14 2.33
N ARG A 276 3.49 7.99 1.32
CA ARG A 276 2.23 8.72 1.16
C ARG A 276 1.01 7.82 0.93
N ARG A 277 1.16 6.75 0.14
CA ARG A 277 0.11 5.73 -0.07
C ARG A 277 -0.31 5.09 1.26
N LEU A 278 0.66 4.78 2.12
CA LEU A 278 0.40 4.20 3.44
C LEU A 278 -0.22 5.20 4.43
N MET A 279 0.17 6.48 4.36
CA MET A 279 -0.50 7.57 5.09
C MET A 279 -1.96 7.73 4.67
N ALA A 280 -2.25 7.73 3.37
CA ALA A 280 -3.62 7.81 2.86
C ALA A 280 -4.47 6.60 3.31
N ILE A 281 -3.95 5.38 3.18
CA ILE A 281 -4.65 4.15 3.61
C ILE A 281 -4.97 4.17 5.10
N TYR A 282 -4.03 4.63 5.94
CA TYR A 282 -4.30 4.84 7.37
C TYR A 282 -5.46 5.81 7.58
N ALA A 283 -5.41 7.00 6.96
CA ALA A 283 -6.39 8.06 7.16
C ALA A 283 -7.81 7.64 6.73
N LEU A 284 -7.91 6.88 5.63
CA LEU A 284 -9.15 6.29 5.15
C LEU A 284 -9.68 5.25 6.16
N ASN A 285 -8.83 4.30 6.57
CA ASN A 285 -9.22 3.24 7.51
C ASN A 285 -9.62 3.78 8.90
N ASP A 286 -9.01 4.87 9.37
CA ASP A 286 -9.36 5.51 10.64
C ASP A 286 -10.76 6.14 10.62
N CYS A 287 -11.05 6.92 9.58
CA CYS A 287 -12.38 7.50 9.38
C CYS A 287 -13.45 6.41 9.25
N LEU A 288 -13.22 5.42 8.38
CA LEU A 288 -14.16 4.31 8.16
C LEU A 288 -14.35 3.41 9.40
N ALA A 289 -13.35 3.30 10.28
CA ALA A 289 -13.47 2.58 11.56
C ALA A 289 -14.53 3.20 12.47
N VAL A 290 -14.63 4.54 12.50
CA VAL A 290 -15.68 5.25 13.25
C VAL A 290 -17.06 4.99 12.64
N THR A 291 -17.17 4.95 11.30
CA THR A 291 -18.42 4.60 10.59
C THR A 291 -18.91 3.19 10.91
N GLN A 292 -18.02 2.18 10.88
CA GLN A 292 -18.41 0.81 11.25
C GLN A 292 -18.88 0.71 12.70
N LEU A 293 -18.23 1.41 13.64
CA LEU A 293 -18.68 1.46 15.04
C LEU A 293 -20.05 2.12 15.15
N ALA A 294 -20.28 3.25 14.46
CA ALA A 294 -21.57 3.93 14.44
C ALA A 294 -22.71 3.03 13.90
N GLN A 295 -22.47 2.30 12.81
CA GLN A 295 -23.41 1.33 12.23
C GLN A 295 -23.67 0.15 13.19
N LYS A 296 -22.61 -0.38 13.84
CA LYS A 296 -22.71 -1.49 14.78
C LYS A 296 -23.46 -1.14 16.07
N ILE A 297 -23.37 0.12 16.51
CA ILE A 297 -24.17 0.64 17.63
C ILE A 297 -25.63 0.84 17.17
N LYS A 298 -25.87 1.55 16.05
CA LYS A 298 -27.23 1.80 15.49
C LYS A 298 -28.05 0.52 15.34
N SER A 299 -27.50 -0.49 14.64
CA SER A 299 -28.20 -1.73 14.25
C SER A 299 -28.78 -2.52 15.42
N ARG A 300 -28.17 -2.43 16.62
CA ARG A 300 -28.72 -3.04 17.84
C ARG A 300 -30.01 -2.35 18.29
N ASN A 301 -30.05 -1.03 18.29
CA ASN A 301 -31.16 -0.27 18.86
C ASN A 301 -32.45 -0.51 18.06
N SER A 302 -32.35 -0.63 16.73
CA SER A 302 -33.46 -1.04 15.85
C SER A 302 -33.95 -2.47 16.06
N SER A 303 -33.16 -3.33 16.73
CA SER A 303 -33.51 -4.74 16.99
C SER A 303 -34.18 -4.95 18.35
N ALA A 304 -34.10 -3.97 19.26
CA ALA A 304 -34.61 -4.11 20.63
C ALA A 304 -36.11 -3.80 20.75
N THR A 305 -36.64 -2.91 19.92
CA THR A 305 -38.03 -2.42 19.97
C THR A 305 -39.08 -3.41 19.46
N THR A 306 -38.68 -4.51 18.81
CA THR A 306 -39.61 -5.44 18.12
C THR A 306 -40.12 -6.61 18.99
N THR A 307 -40.03 -6.51 20.33
CA THR A 307 -40.36 -7.64 21.25
C THR A 307 -41.40 -7.31 22.32
N THR A 308 -42.12 -6.18 22.20
CA THR A 308 -43.26 -5.85 23.06
C THR A 308 -44.47 -5.44 22.23
N CYS A 309 -45.31 -6.41 21.89
CA CYS A 309 -46.68 -6.12 21.46
C CYS A 309 -47.50 -5.75 22.70
N TYR A 310 -47.96 -4.49 22.83
CA TYR A 310 -49.33 -4.10 23.21
C TYR A 310 -49.44 -2.56 23.36
N GLU A 311 -50.50 -2.01 22.77
CA GLU A 311 -51.15 -0.70 23.01
C GLU A 311 -50.37 0.63 22.81
N ASP A 312 -51.15 1.67 22.55
CA ASP A 312 -50.76 3.01 22.10
C ASP A 312 -50.00 3.86 23.14
N VAL A 313 -49.14 4.76 22.65
CA VAL A 313 -49.33 6.23 22.74
C VAL A 313 -48.36 6.92 21.76
N SER A 314 -48.75 8.09 21.25
CA SER A 314 -47.92 8.96 20.42
C SER A 314 -47.13 9.97 21.28
N ASP A 315 -45.80 9.84 21.31
CA ASP A 315 -44.91 10.78 22.00
C ASP A 315 -44.35 11.85 21.03
N ASP A 316 -45.00 13.01 20.99
CA ASP A 316 -44.37 14.26 20.57
C ASP A 316 -43.60 14.85 21.78
N GLU A 317 -42.25 14.92 21.71
CA GLU A 317 -41.44 15.53 22.78
C GLU A 317 -41.58 17.08 22.79
N GLU A 318 -42.63 17.59 23.43
CA GLU A 318 -42.72 19.03 23.74
C GLU A 318 -41.68 19.49 24.77
N ILE A 319 -41.13 20.68 24.53
CA ILE A 319 -40.07 21.28 25.36
C ILE A 319 -40.67 21.90 26.63
N ILE A 320 -40.59 21.18 27.75
CA ILE A 320 -41.05 21.68 29.06
C ILE A 320 -40.17 22.85 29.54
N ASN A 321 -40.67 24.07 29.35
CA ASN A 321 -40.14 25.28 30.01
C ASN A 321 -40.75 25.41 31.42
N HIS A 322 -39.91 25.36 32.46
CA HIS A 322 -40.36 25.71 33.81
C HIS A 322 -40.48 27.23 33.99
N GLY A 323 -41.69 27.75 33.79
CA GLY A 323 -42.10 29.09 34.22
C GLY A 323 -43.19 28.99 35.29
N ASN A 324 -43.00 29.68 36.43
CA ASN A 324 -43.99 29.75 37.50
C ASN A 324 -45.00 30.90 37.29
N ASP A 325 -46.08 30.82 38.08
CA ASP A 325 -46.95 31.92 38.56
C ASP A 325 -48.24 32.26 37.78
N GLN A 326 -49.36 31.83 38.39
CA GLN A 326 -50.63 32.54 38.62
C GLN A 326 -51.64 32.75 37.47
N GLU A 327 -52.63 31.84 37.40
CA GLU A 327 -54.06 32.02 37.79
C GLU A 327 -54.85 33.30 37.39
N PRO A 328 -56.20 33.25 37.24
CA PRO A 328 -56.96 32.57 36.17
C PRO A 328 -58.05 33.47 35.51
N MET A 329 -58.67 33.01 34.40
CA MET A 329 -60.04 33.31 33.87
C MET A 329 -60.08 33.09 32.34
N ASN A 330 -61.20 32.90 31.63
CA ASN A 330 -62.50 32.23 31.91
C ASN A 330 -63.23 32.00 30.56
N LEU A 331 -64.17 31.05 30.51
CA LEU A 331 -65.19 30.75 29.47
C LEU A 331 -65.33 31.68 28.22
N SER A 332 -65.38 31.10 27.01
CA SER A 332 -66.64 30.93 26.22
C SER A 332 -66.46 30.57 24.71
N SER A 333 -67.31 29.65 24.21
CA SER A 333 -68.09 29.61 22.92
C SER A 333 -67.64 30.38 21.66
N PHE A 334 -67.95 29.99 20.41
CA PHE A 334 -68.59 28.82 19.74
C PHE A 334 -68.43 29.01 18.20
N ASP A 335 -68.72 27.98 17.36
CA ASP A 335 -69.27 28.01 15.97
C ASP A 335 -68.58 28.93 14.88
N ASP A 336 -68.37 28.59 13.60
CA ASP A 336 -68.95 27.58 12.69
C ASP A 336 -68.35 27.69 11.25
N ILE A 337 -68.69 26.74 10.37
CA ILE A 337 -68.59 26.71 8.87
C ILE A 337 -67.16 26.68 8.27
N GLU A 338 -66.68 25.67 7.49
CA GLU A 338 -67.23 24.63 6.58
C GLU A 338 -67.22 25.00 5.05
N ASP A 339 -67.48 24.02 4.18
CA ASP A 339 -67.28 23.92 2.70
C ASP A 339 -65.80 23.69 2.23
N HIS A 340 -65.39 22.50 1.74
CA HIS A 340 -65.70 21.77 0.48
C HIS A 340 -64.70 22.10 -0.68
N VAL A 341 -64.32 21.23 -1.64
CA VAL A 341 -64.97 19.99 -2.14
C VAL A 341 -63.99 18.98 -2.83
N GLU A 342 -64.34 17.68 -2.78
CA GLU A 342 -64.06 16.52 -3.68
C GLU A 342 -62.66 15.89 -3.94
N ILE A 343 -62.77 14.64 -4.45
CA ILE A 343 -61.78 13.56 -4.63
C ILE A 343 -61.95 13.00 -6.05
N TYR A 344 -60.90 12.49 -6.70
CA TYR A 344 -61.07 11.41 -7.70
C TYR A 344 -59.86 10.47 -7.79
N ALA A 345 -60.13 9.17 -7.82
CA ALA A 345 -59.18 8.10 -8.10
C ALA A 345 -59.92 6.89 -8.72
N PRO A 346 -59.34 6.17 -9.70
CA PRO A 346 -59.90 4.93 -10.23
C PRO A 346 -59.06 3.69 -9.85
N THR A 347 -59.75 2.60 -9.50
CA THR A 347 -59.19 1.26 -9.32
C THR A 347 -59.97 0.30 -10.20
N GLU A 348 -59.31 -0.58 -10.95
CA GLU A 348 -59.94 -1.76 -11.55
C GLU A 348 -59.18 -3.04 -11.21
N ILE A 349 -59.95 -4.14 -11.12
CA ILE A 349 -59.50 -5.46 -10.67
C ILE A 349 -60.10 -6.49 -11.63
N LEU A 350 -59.29 -7.45 -12.09
CA LEU A 350 -59.80 -8.74 -12.56
C LEU A 350 -58.93 -9.88 -12.01
N THR A 351 -59.60 -10.80 -11.34
CA THR A 351 -59.06 -12.09 -10.86
C THR A 351 -59.52 -13.21 -11.78
N LEU A 352 -58.74 -14.30 -11.91
CA LEU A 352 -59.28 -15.64 -12.11
C LEU A 352 -58.28 -16.75 -11.72
N ASN A 353 -58.85 -17.72 -11.02
CA ASN A 353 -58.36 -18.91 -10.31
C ASN A 353 -57.30 -19.84 -10.97
N ASP A 354 -56.63 -20.63 -10.10
CA ASP A 354 -56.31 -22.08 -10.15
C ASP A 354 -55.90 -22.76 -11.50
N ASP A 355 -54.94 -23.70 -11.56
CA ASP A 355 -54.99 -24.99 -10.83
C ASP A 355 -53.65 -25.78 -10.85
N ASN A 356 -53.38 -26.53 -9.76
CA ASN A 356 -52.78 -27.88 -9.64
C ASN A 356 -51.50 -28.40 -10.38
N MET A 357 -50.62 -29.08 -9.59
CA MET A 357 -49.99 -30.43 -9.80
C MET A 357 -48.44 -30.61 -9.67
N HIS A 358 -48.08 -31.61 -8.85
CA HIS A 358 -46.97 -32.59 -8.92
C HIS A 358 -45.46 -32.24 -8.86
N SER A 359 -44.93 -32.22 -7.62
CA SER A 359 -44.02 -33.24 -7.02
C SER A 359 -43.02 -34.11 -7.85
N GLU A 360 -41.80 -34.18 -7.31
CA GLU A 360 -40.85 -35.33 -7.21
C GLU A 360 -39.84 -35.66 -8.36
N PRO A 361 -38.68 -36.30 -8.06
CA PRO A 361 -37.48 -36.28 -8.92
C PRO A 361 -36.94 -37.66 -9.38
N MET A 362 -35.89 -37.68 -10.22
CA MET A 362 -34.83 -38.71 -10.45
C MET A 362 -34.01 -38.27 -11.69
N GLY A 363 -32.77 -38.72 -11.97
CA GLY A 363 -31.84 -39.61 -11.28
C GLY A 363 -30.54 -39.82 -12.12
N ASN A 364 -29.45 -40.34 -11.52
CA ASN A 364 -28.17 -40.57 -12.21
C ASN A 364 -28.18 -41.84 -13.10
N ILE A 365 -27.62 -41.78 -14.32
CA ILE A 365 -27.16 -42.96 -15.09
C ILE A 365 -25.78 -42.67 -15.73
N LEU A 366 -24.97 -43.72 -15.91
CA LEU A 366 -23.57 -43.72 -16.36
C LEU A 366 -23.40 -44.40 -17.74
N THR A 367 -22.16 -44.42 -18.26
CA THR A 367 -21.69 -45.08 -19.52
C THR A 367 -22.05 -44.37 -20.85
N GLY A 368 -21.25 -44.44 -21.93
CA GLY A 368 -19.87 -44.95 -22.09
C GLY A 368 -19.48 -45.33 -23.54
N VAL A 369 -18.20 -45.67 -23.75
CA VAL A 369 -17.62 -46.53 -24.84
C VAL A 369 -17.22 -45.91 -26.21
N HIS A 370 -15.89 -45.93 -26.46
CA HIS A 370 -15.05 -46.15 -27.68
C HIS A 370 -15.24 -45.51 -29.09
N GLY A 371 -14.05 -45.34 -29.73
CA GLY A 371 -13.74 -45.11 -31.15
C GLY A 371 -12.45 -44.28 -31.27
N GLN A 372 -11.20 -44.76 -31.34
CA GLN A 372 -10.49 -45.81 -32.14
C GLN A 372 -10.20 -45.47 -33.61
N TYR A 373 -9.09 -46.03 -34.13
CA TYR A 373 -8.31 -45.76 -35.38
C TYR A 373 -7.28 -44.60 -35.25
N GLU A 374 -5.95 -44.74 -35.44
CA GLU A 374 -5.05 -45.42 -36.43
C GLU A 374 -4.50 -44.43 -37.48
N LEU A 375 -3.28 -44.51 -38.08
CA LEU A 375 -2.03 -45.28 -37.83
C LEU A 375 -0.88 -44.70 -38.73
N TYR A 376 0.37 -45.17 -38.55
CA TYR A 376 1.61 -44.87 -39.30
C TYR A 376 2.19 -43.44 -39.17
N GLU A 377 3.49 -43.14 -38.96
CA GLU A 377 4.83 -43.77 -39.05
C GLU A 377 5.74 -43.37 -40.23
N MET A 378 6.96 -42.93 -39.84
CA MET A 378 8.29 -43.17 -40.45
C MET A 378 8.89 -42.29 -41.59
N ILE A 379 10.24 -42.25 -41.54
CA ILE A 379 11.25 -41.69 -42.48
C ILE A 379 11.21 -40.15 -42.59
N SER A 380 12.14 -39.33 -42.07
CA SER A 380 13.62 -39.33 -41.85
C SER A 380 14.44 -38.57 -42.91
N ASP A 381 15.45 -37.85 -42.40
CA ASP A 381 16.68 -37.34 -43.02
C ASP A 381 16.60 -36.50 -44.31
N ASN A 382 17.17 -35.30 -44.28
CA ASN A 382 18.47 -35.01 -44.93
C ASN A 382 18.96 -33.57 -44.60
N ASP A 383 20.28 -33.40 -44.55
CA ASP A 383 20.95 -32.09 -44.59
C ASP A 383 20.86 -31.45 -45.99
N ILE A 384 21.11 -30.14 -46.10
CA ILE A 384 21.78 -29.52 -47.27
C ILE A 384 22.30 -28.11 -46.94
N ASP A 385 23.44 -27.77 -47.55
CA ASP A 385 24.34 -26.68 -47.17
C ASP A 385 24.01 -25.27 -47.69
N ASP A 386 24.57 -24.28 -46.97
CA ASP A 386 25.35 -23.13 -47.46
C ASP A 386 24.87 -22.32 -48.70
N ILE A 387 24.36 -21.10 -48.45
CA ILE A 387 24.38 -19.98 -49.42
C ILE A 387 24.87 -18.70 -48.71
N SER A 388 25.66 -17.90 -49.44
CA SER A 388 26.58 -16.90 -48.90
C SER A 388 26.14 -15.42 -49.00
N LEU A 389 26.94 -14.55 -48.36
CA LEU A 389 26.81 -13.08 -48.32
C LEU A 389 26.88 -12.41 -49.71
N PRO A 390 26.44 -11.14 -49.79
CA PRO A 390 27.43 -10.11 -50.13
C PRO A 390 27.43 -8.85 -49.24
N GLU A 391 28.55 -8.14 -49.24
CA GLU A 391 28.82 -6.91 -48.46
C GLU A 391 28.22 -5.64 -49.08
N ILE A 392 27.83 -4.64 -48.28
CA ILE A 392 27.84 -3.21 -48.68
C ILE A 392 28.34 -2.28 -47.55
N ILE A 393 29.56 -1.75 -47.75
CA ILE A 393 30.08 -0.39 -47.45
C ILE A 393 29.99 0.20 -46.02
N LYS A 394 31.19 0.50 -45.47
CA LYS A 394 31.44 1.48 -44.36
C LYS A 394 31.60 2.90 -44.92
N LEU A 395 31.02 3.95 -44.30
CA LEU A 395 31.54 5.33 -44.42
C LEU A 395 31.29 6.24 -43.19
N HIS A 396 32.38 6.54 -42.48
CA HIS A 396 32.76 7.81 -41.82
C HIS A 396 31.74 8.67 -41.02
N LEU A 397 31.94 8.68 -39.70
CA LEU A 397 31.72 9.84 -38.82
C LEU A 397 32.76 10.94 -39.06
N PRO A 398 32.40 12.22 -38.78
CA PRO A 398 33.36 13.15 -38.18
C PRO A 398 32.77 13.93 -36.99
N SER A 399 33.43 13.84 -35.83
CA SER A 399 33.19 14.76 -34.70
C SER A 399 33.86 16.11 -34.93
N LYS A 400 33.22 17.21 -34.50
CA LYS A 400 33.91 18.47 -34.17
C LYS A 400 33.28 19.15 -32.95
N GLN A 401 34.13 19.54 -32.01
CA GLN A 401 33.85 20.50 -30.94
C GLN A 401 34.29 21.91 -31.40
N HIS A 402 33.67 22.96 -30.88
CA HIS A 402 34.19 24.32 -30.56
C HIS A 402 32.97 25.16 -30.11
N HIS A 403 32.85 25.61 -28.85
CA HIS A 403 33.49 26.75 -28.17
C HIS A 403 33.07 28.16 -28.64
N LEU A 404 32.49 28.93 -27.69
CA LEU A 404 32.53 30.40 -27.52
C LEU A 404 31.88 31.27 -28.62
N ASN A 405 30.91 32.17 -28.36
CA ASN A 405 30.90 33.25 -27.37
C ASN A 405 29.47 33.79 -27.07
N GLU A 406 29.28 34.44 -25.92
CA GLU A 406 28.20 35.40 -25.65
C GLU A 406 28.65 36.84 -25.96
N PRO A 407 27.74 37.76 -26.32
CA PRO A 407 27.93 39.19 -26.17
C PRO A 407 27.08 39.75 -25.00
N GLN A 408 27.74 40.34 -24.00
CA GLN A 408 27.09 41.28 -23.08
C GLN A 408 27.18 42.69 -23.66
N GLU A 409 26.10 43.47 -23.59
CA GLU A 409 26.16 44.93 -23.74
C GLU A 409 25.57 45.63 -22.52
N ARG A 410 26.36 46.56 -21.96
CA ARG A 410 25.94 47.62 -21.03
C ARG A 410 26.59 48.91 -21.50
N VAL A 411 25.81 49.99 -21.60
CA VAL A 411 26.34 51.35 -21.76
C VAL A 411 25.54 52.29 -20.85
N HIS A 412 26.21 53.25 -20.20
CA HIS A 412 25.60 54.28 -19.35
C HIS A 412 24.92 55.34 -20.23
N GLY A 413 23.72 55.85 -19.91
CA GLY A 413 23.48 56.93 -18.92
C GLY A 413 23.28 58.29 -19.64
N PRO A 414 23.17 59.45 -18.96
CA PRO A 414 22.78 59.67 -17.57
C PRO A 414 21.71 60.79 -17.36
N GLY A 415 20.90 60.66 -16.29
CA GLY A 415 20.42 61.74 -15.39
C GLY A 415 19.71 63.02 -15.89
N LYS A 416 18.56 63.32 -15.27
CA LYS A 416 18.19 64.64 -14.72
C LYS A 416 17.09 64.50 -13.63
N SER A 417 16.77 65.59 -12.92
CA SER A 417 16.13 65.61 -11.59
C SER A 417 14.96 66.60 -11.49
N LEU A 418 14.36 66.70 -10.27
CA LEU A 418 13.20 67.52 -9.87
C LEU A 418 11.85 66.82 -10.19
N ASN A 419 10.96 66.63 -9.21
CA ASN A 419 10.05 67.59 -8.53
C ASN A 419 9.03 68.18 -9.53
N GLU A 420 7.75 68.37 -9.18
CA GLU A 420 7.14 68.56 -7.85
C GLU A 420 5.80 67.80 -7.69
N ILE A 421 5.08 68.01 -6.58
CA ILE A 421 3.73 67.49 -6.31
C ILE A 421 2.71 68.62 -6.43
N GLU A 422 1.57 68.38 -7.08
CA GLU A 422 0.34 69.15 -6.78
C GLU A 422 -0.95 68.35 -7.02
N ILE A 423 -2.07 68.84 -6.50
CA ILE A 423 -3.37 68.16 -6.34
C ILE A 423 -4.48 69.14 -6.76
N ILE A 424 -5.52 68.66 -7.46
CA ILE A 424 -6.88 69.21 -7.74
C ILE A 424 -7.39 68.38 -8.94
N SER A 425 -8.40 67.51 -8.86
CA SER A 425 -9.81 67.57 -8.39
C SER A 425 -10.80 68.02 -9.48
N ASP A 426 -12.04 67.53 -9.35
CA ASP A 426 -13.06 67.46 -10.40
C ASP A 426 -13.79 68.80 -10.68
N ASP A 427 -14.43 68.92 -11.86
CA ASP A 427 -15.89 69.17 -12.00
C ASP A 427 -16.33 69.47 -13.47
N ASP A 428 -17.24 68.63 -13.98
CA ASP A 428 -18.45 68.89 -14.81
C ASP A 428 -18.49 69.69 -16.16
N ILE A 429 -19.63 69.46 -16.83
CA ILE A 429 -20.30 70.19 -17.95
C ILE A 429 -19.74 70.00 -19.37
N GLU A 430 -20.53 69.86 -20.45
CA GLU A 430 -21.80 69.15 -20.76
C GLU A 430 -22.01 69.26 -22.31
N GLN A 431 -22.99 68.56 -22.88
CA GLN A 431 -23.62 68.80 -24.21
C GLN A 431 -22.72 68.90 -25.48
N TYR A 432 -22.85 67.93 -26.39
CA TYR A 432 -23.71 68.12 -27.58
C TYR A 432 -23.90 66.82 -28.38
N THR A 433 -25.14 66.53 -28.76
CA THR A 433 -25.51 65.33 -29.55
C THR A 433 -25.51 65.59 -31.05
N THR A 434 -24.91 64.70 -31.86
CA THR A 434 -25.32 64.46 -33.25
C THR A 434 -24.94 63.04 -33.68
N THR A 435 -25.92 62.26 -34.13
CA THR A 435 -25.77 60.86 -34.54
C THR A 435 -25.44 60.72 -36.03
N ARG A 436 -24.39 59.93 -36.34
CA ARG A 436 -24.20 59.28 -37.65
C ARG A 436 -23.57 57.88 -37.47
N PRO A 437 -23.91 56.89 -38.31
CA PRO A 437 -23.49 55.51 -38.11
C PRO A 437 -22.03 55.27 -38.54
N PHE A 438 -21.26 54.58 -37.69
CA PHE A 438 -19.91 54.14 -38.01
C PHE A 438 -19.94 52.71 -38.58
N GLN A 439 -19.48 52.53 -39.82
CA GLN A 439 -19.10 51.21 -40.33
C GLN A 439 -17.67 50.89 -39.88
N SER A 440 -17.50 49.88 -39.03
CA SER A 440 -16.19 49.44 -38.54
C SER A 440 -15.44 48.61 -39.58
N GLN A 441 -14.63 49.25 -40.41
CA GLN A 441 -13.66 48.55 -41.27
C GLN A 441 -12.56 47.90 -40.42
N GLN A 442 -12.65 46.59 -40.17
CA GLN A 442 -11.52 45.82 -39.62
C GLN A 442 -10.44 45.62 -40.70
N SER A 443 -9.45 46.50 -40.73
CA SER A 443 -8.27 46.37 -41.60
C SER A 443 -7.33 45.27 -41.10
N GLN A 444 -7.45 44.07 -41.68
CA GLN A 444 -6.57 42.94 -41.32
C GLN A 444 -5.10 43.26 -41.62
N GLN A 445 -4.26 43.31 -40.58
CA GLN A 445 -2.81 43.47 -40.73
C GLN A 445 -2.17 42.16 -41.22
N HIS A 446 -2.17 41.94 -42.54
CA HIS A 446 -1.41 40.84 -43.14
C HIS A 446 0.11 41.04 -43.00
N GLN A 447 0.68 40.51 -41.90
CA GLN A 447 2.13 40.45 -41.70
C GLN A 447 2.79 39.70 -42.88
N SER A 448 3.66 40.40 -43.61
CA SER A 448 4.19 39.86 -44.86
C SER A 448 5.20 38.72 -44.60
N LEU A 449 4.85 37.50 -45.03
CA LEU A 449 5.72 36.32 -44.85
C LEU A 449 7.13 36.58 -45.38
N THR A 450 8.14 36.32 -44.54
CA THR A 450 9.57 36.52 -44.84
C THR A 450 10.05 35.68 -46.03
N ARG A 451 11.17 36.07 -46.65
CA ARG A 451 11.76 35.34 -47.79
C ARG A 451 12.04 33.86 -47.47
N ASN A 452 12.40 33.54 -46.21
CA ASN A 452 12.61 32.17 -45.76
C ASN A 452 11.30 31.42 -45.52
N GLN A 453 10.26 32.05 -44.92
CA GLN A 453 8.94 31.43 -44.82
C GLN A 453 8.35 31.14 -46.21
N ARG A 454 8.48 32.05 -47.19
CA ARG A 454 8.05 31.83 -48.58
C ARG A 454 8.81 30.67 -49.25
N LYS A 455 10.14 30.58 -49.06
CA LYS A 455 10.94 29.43 -49.54
C LYS A 455 10.50 28.12 -48.88
N ASN A 456 10.30 28.10 -47.56
CA ASN A 456 9.92 26.90 -46.81
C ASN A 456 8.49 26.44 -47.13
N ARG A 457 7.55 27.36 -47.38
CA ARG A 457 6.19 27.03 -47.88
C ARG A 457 6.27 26.41 -49.28
N LYS A 458 7.06 26.98 -50.21
CA LYS A 458 7.30 26.40 -51.55
C LYS A 458 8.07 25.07 -51.51
N LYS A 459 8.85 24.78 -50.46
CA LYS A 459 9.55 23.49 -50.29
C LYS A 459 8.63 22.42 -49.67
N ARG A 460 7.72 22.79 -48.75
CA ARG A 460 6.69 21.88 -48.20
C ARG A 460 5.66 21.48 -49.25
N ALA A 461 5.05 22.44 -49.95
CA ALA A 461 4.09 22.21 -51.05
C ALA A 461 4.70 21.56 -52.32
N ARG A 462 5.94 21.05 -52.24
CA ARG A 462 6.61 20.21 -53.26
C ARG A 462 7.08 18.86 -52.71
N ARG A 463 6.94 18.65 -51.40
CA ARG A 463 7.31 17.43 -50.68
C ARG A 463 6.07 16.69 -50.21
N TYR A 464 5.14 17.43 -49.64
CA TYR A 464 3.85 16.93 -49.17
C TYR A 464 2.83 17.25 -50.25
N ARG A 465 2.21 16.21 -50.83
CA ARG A 465 1.27 16.37 -51.95
C ARG A 465 -0.16 16.57 -51.45
N PHE A 466 -0.46 15.98 -50.29
CA PHE A 466 -1.75 16.01 -49.61
C PHE A 466 -1.45 16.16 -48.11
N GLU A 467 -1.34 17.40 -47.62
CA GLU A 467 -0.83 17.74 -46.27
C GLU A 467 -2.00 18.05 -45.32
N VAL A 468 -2.21 17.21 -44.29
CA VAL A 468 -3.14 17.47 -43.19
C VAL A 468 -2.37 18.15 -42.06
N ILE A 469 -2.89 19.28 -41.58
CA ILE A 469 -2.28 20.07 -40.50
C ILE A 469 -3.30 20.22 -39.37
N ARG A 470 -2.88 19.96 -38.12
CA ARG A 470 -3.70 20.09 -36.91
C ARG A 470 -2.90 20.64 -35.74
N GLN A 471 -3.55 21.33 -34.80
CA GLN A 471 -2.96 21.57 -33.48
C GLN A 471 -3.14 20.33 -32.61
N ILE A 472 -2.16 20.05 -31.76
CA ILE A 472 -2.13 18.93 -30.82
C ILE A 472 -1.68 19.42 -29.44
N TYR A 473 -2.15 18.77 -28.38
CA TYR A 473 -1.75 19.12 -27.03
C TYR A 473 -0.29 18.72 -26.76
N HIS A 474 0.46 19.57 -26.05
CA HIS A 474 1.92 19.49 -25.91
C HIS A 474 2.46 18.18 -25.30
N LYS A 475 1.60 17.35 -24.67
CA LYS A 475 1.97 16.04 -24.11
C LYS A 475 1.91 14.89 -25.13
N PHE A 476 1.42 15.11 -26.36
CA PHE A 476 1.39 14.09 -27.40
C PHE A 476 2.78 13.89 -28.04
N THR A 477 3.46 12.83 -27.64
CA THR A 477 4.68 12.37 -28.33
C THR A 477 4.35 11.84 -29.72
N ILE A 478 5.30 11.93 -30.64
CA ILE A 478 5.19 11.31 -31.98
C ILE A 478 4.80 9.83 -31.88
N THR A 479 5.34 9.09 -30.91
CA THR A 479 5.00 7.68 -30.66
C THR A 479 3.52 7.46 -30.32
N ASN A 480 2.91 8.36 -29.53
CA ASN A 480 1.50 8.27 -29.19
C ASN A 480 0.62 8.56 -30.41
N ILE A 481 0.96 9.59 -31.19
CA ILE A 481 0.21 9.95 -32.42
C ILE A 481 0.29 8.81 -33.44
N LYS A 482 1.47 8.19 -33.61
CA LYS A 482 1.63 7.01 -34.47
C LYS A 482 0.73 5.84 -34.06
N LYS A 483 0.60 5.56 -32.75
CA LYS A 483 -0.30 4.51 -32.25
C LYS A 483 -1.77 4.81 -32.57
N ILE A 484 -2.20 6.07 -32.40
CA ILE A 484 -3.57 6.50 -32.70
C ILE A 484 -3.87 6.35 -34.20
N LEU A 485 -2.96 6.80 -35.08
CA LEU A 485 -3.14 6.67 -36.53
C LEU A 485 -3.16 5.20 -36.98
N ILE A 486 -2.35 4.33 -36.37
CA ILE A 486 -2.39 2.87 -36.62
C ILE A 486 -3.72 2.27 -36.16
N PHE A 487 -4.20 2.63 -34.97
CA PHE A 487 -5.49 2.17 -34.42
C PHE A 487 -6.70 2.63 -35.26
N MET A 488 -6.63 3.85 -35.81
CA MET A 488 -7.64 4.37 -36.75
C MET A 488 -7.44 3.86 -38.20
N HIS A 489 -6.50 2.95 -38.44
CA HIS A 489 -6.11 2.45 -39.78
C HIS A 489 -5.70 3.55 -40.79
N ILE A 490 -5.31 4.74 -40.32
CA ILE A 490 -4.93 5.89 -41.14
C ILE A 490 -3.51 5.72 -41.70
N HIS A 491 -3.42 5.48 -43.01
CA HIS A 491 -2.17 5.39 -43.74
C HIS A 491 -1.59 6.77 -44.10
N TYR A 492 -0.48 7.14 -43.45
CA TYR A 492 0.33 8.34 -43.74
C TYR A 492 1.69 7.95 -44.34
N GLU A 493 2.25 8.79 -45.21
CA GLU A 493 3.62 8.62 -45.78
C GLU A 493 4.69 9.27 -44.89
N ASN A 494 4.41 10.48 -44.39
CA ASN A 494 5.29 11.21 -43.46
C ASN A 494 4.48 11.78 -42.28
N LEU A 495 5.11 11.85 -41.11
CA LEU A 495 4.55 12.47 -39.91
C LEU A 495 5.64 13.32 -39.26
N ASN A 496 5.32 14.57 -38.94
CA ASN A 496 6.20 15.49 -38.25
C ASN A 496 5.44 16.36 -37.24
N VAL A 497 6.09 16.72 -36.13
CA VAL A 497 5.55 17.61 -35.10
C VAL A 497 6.50 18.78 -34.91
N VAL A 498 5.98 20.01 -34.97
CA VAL A 498 6.77 21.24 -34.77
C VAL A 498 6.03 22.14 -33.78
N GLY A 499 6.54 22.20 -32.55
CA GLY A 499 5.80 22.78 -31.43
C GLY A 499 4.52 21.99 -31.18
N ASN A 500 3.39 22.70 -31.03
CA ASN A 500 2.07 22.10 -30.86
C ASN A 500 1.38 21.74 -32.19
N THR A 501 2.06 21.85 -33.35
CA THR A 501 1.43 21.59 -34.66
C THR A 501 1.90 20.26 -35.26
N LEU A 502 0.95 19.39 -35.55
CA LEU A 502 1.12 18.13 -36.29
C LEU A 502 1.00 18.39 -37.80
N PHE A 503 1.87 17.75 -38.56
CA PHE A 503 1.87 17.70 -40.02
C PHE A 503 1.86 16.23 -40.45
N LEU A 504 0.82 15.81 -41.16
CA LEU A 504 0.70 14.50 -41.79
C LEU A 504 0.72 14.66 -43.31
N ASP A 505 1.43 13.76 -43.97
CA ASP A 505 1.51 13.67 -45.43
C ASP A 505 0.79 12.41 -45.88
N MET A 506 -0.21 12.57 -46.74
CA MET A 506 -1.18 11.53 -47.09
C MET A 506 -0.91 11.01 -48.50
N LYS A 507 -1.08 9.69 -48.68
CA LYS A 507 -0.78 8.99 -49.95
C LYS A 507 -1.62 9.47 -51.13
N ASN A 508 -2.84 9.94 -50.88
CA ASN A 508 -3.71 10.53 -51.90
C ASN A 508 -4.75 11.49 -51.29
N GLU A 509 -5.43 12.25 -52.14
CA GLU A 509 -6.45 13.25 -51.78
C GLU A 509 -7.68 12.67 -51.08
N GLN A 510 -8.02 11.41 -51.34
CA GLN A 510 -9.19 10.75 -50.76
C GLN A 510 -8.93 10.35 -49.31
N VAL A 511 -7.77 9.78 -49.00
CA VAL A 511 -7.34 9.53 -47.62
C VAL A 511 -7.08 10.84 -46.88
N GLN A 512 -6.64 11.91 -47.57
CA GLN A 512 -6.65 13.25 -46.96
C GLN A 512 -8.07 13.67 -46.55
N LYS A 513 -9.06 13.61 -47.44
CA LYS A 513 -10.45 14.02 -47.12
C LYS A 513 -11.09 13.16 -46.04
N GLU A 514 -10.80 11.86 -46.05
CA GLU A 514 -11.20 10.92 -45.00
C GLU A 514 -10.60 11.30 -43.64
N VAL A 515 -9.30 11.62 -43.58
CA VAL A 515 -8.65 12.10 -42.36
C VAL A 515 -9.12 13.49 -41.95
N ASP A 516 -9.37 14.39 -42.91
CA ASP A 516 -9.89 15.72 -42.61
C ASP A 516 -11.34 15.67 -42.06
N ALA A 517 -12.15 14.69 -42.49
CA ALA A 517 -13.51 14.44 -41.98
C ALA A 517 -13.55 13.62 -40.66
N ASN A 518 -12.61 12.70 -40.46
CA ASN A 518 -12.54 11.84 -39.26
C ASN A 518 -11.71 12.46 -38.12
N ILE A 519 -10.86 13.45 -38.42
CA ILE A 519 -10.11 14.25 -37.43
C ILE A 519 -10.62 15.70 -37.48
N ASP A 520 -11.90 15.86 -37.14
CA ASP A 520 -12.52 17.16 -36.95
C ASP A 520 -12.06 17.77 -35.61
N ILE A 521 -11.12 18.72 -35.70
CA ILE A 521 -10.53 19.47 -34.58
C ILE A 521 -10.47 20.92 -35.04
N ASP A 522 -11.64 21.57 -35.02
CA ASP A 522 -11.87 22.89 -35.58
C ASP A 522 -11.09 24.00 -34.82
N PRO A 523 -10.34 24.90 -35.48
CA PRO A 523 -9.35 25.75 -34.82
C PRO A 523 -9.83 27.20 -34.55
N GLU A 524 -10.96 27.39 -33.85
CA GLU A 524 -11.40 28.70 -33.32
C GLU A 524 -11.37 28.74 -31.77
N PRO A 525 -10.94 29.86 -31.14
CA PRO A 525 -10.65 29.90 -29.70
C PRO A 525 -11.81 30.42 -28.84
N THR A 526 -12.89 29.63 -28.67
CA THR A 526 -13.90 29.87 -27.62
C THR A 526 -13.97 28.68 -26.65
N GLY A 527 -13.58 28.92 -25.39
CA GLY A 527 -13.11 27.88 -24.48
C GLY A 527 -14.14 26.97 -23.79
N ASP A 528 -15.34 26.81 -24.35
CA ASP A 528 -16.49 26.19 -23.65
C ASP A 528 -17.21 25.07 -24.44
N LEU A 529 -16.53 24.47 -25.43
CA LEU A 529 -17.09 23.41 -26.28
C LEU A 529 -16.22 22.14 -26.42
N LEU A 530 -15.04 22.09 -25.81
CA LEU A 530 -14.05 21.05 -26.07
C LEU A 530 -14.43 19.65 -25.55
N THR A 531 -15.11 19.54 -24.40
CA THR A 531 -15.63 18.26 -23.87
C THR A 531 -16.70 17.67 -24.80
N LYS A 532 -17.66 18.48 -25.20
CA LYS A 532 -18.80 18.11 -26.06
C LYS A 532 -18.37 17.57 -27.42
N THR A 533 -17.25 18.04 -27.97
CA THR A 533 -16.70 17.52 -29.24
C THR A 533 -16.04 16.16 -29.08
N SER A 534 -15.23 15.93 -28.04
CA SER A 534 -14.69 14.60 -27.74
C SER A 534 -15.80 13.57 -27.46
N GLU A 535 -16.84 13.95 -26.73
CA GLU A 535 -18.00 13.09 -26.48
C GLU A 535 -18.76 12.74 -27.77
N ARG A 536 -18.94 13.69 -28.70
CA ARG A 536 -19.60 13.44 -29.98
C ARG A 536 -18.83 12.45 -30.85
N ILE A 537 -17.49 12.56 -30.88
CA ILE A 537 -16.64 11.63 -31.65
C ILE A 537 -16.72 10.23 -31.04
N VAL A 538 -16.59 10.09 -29.72
CA VAL A 538 -16.72 8.78 -29.04
C VAL A 538 -18.12 8.18 -29.22
N LYS A 539 -19.19 8.98 -29.06
CA LYS A 539 -20.58 8.52 -29.26
C LYS A 539 -20.87 8.11 -30.71
N LYS A 540 -20.29 8.78 -31.72
CA LYS A 540 -20.49 8.37 -33.12
C LYS A 540 -19.75 7.07 -33.46
N LEU A 541 -18.52 6.93 -32.96
CA LEU A 541 -17.72 5.71 -33.15
C LEU A 541 -18.38 4.49 -32.49
N THR A 542 -18.97 4.63 -31.29
CA THR A 542 -19.73 3.52 -30.68
C THR A 542 -21.04 3.22 -31.41
N LEU A 543 -21.77 4.23 -31.91
CA LEU A 543 -23.03 4.00 -32.63
C LEU A 543 -22.84 3.27 -33.97
N GLU A 544 -21.80 3.63 -34.74
CA GLU A 544 -21.52 2.99 -36.03
C GLU A 544 -20.93 1.57 -35.88
N SER A 545 -20.33 1.24 -34.72
CA SER A 545 -19.98 -0.13 -34.34
C SER A 545 -21.20 -0.95 -33.86
N LEU A 546 -22.10 -0.36 -33.06
CA LEU A 546 -23.33 -1.03 -32.61
C LEU A 546 -24.29 -1.35 -33.77
N ASN A 547 -24.47 -0.44 -34.72
CA ASN A 547 -25.45 -0.60 -35.79
C ASN A 547 -25.17 -1.76 -36.77
N ASN A 548 -24.01 -2.42 -36.66
CA ASN A 548 -23.68 -3.63 -37.42
C ASN A 548 -23.83 -4.94 -36.61
N ALA A 549 -24.28 -4.87 -35.36
CA ALA A 549 -24.49 -6.03 -34.50
C ALA A 549 -25.74 -5.89 -33.60
N THR A 550 -26.62 -6.89 -33.68
CA THR A 550 -27.71 -7.17 -32.72
C THR A 550 -28.99 -6.32 -32.84
N GLU A 551 -30.02 -6.90 -33.48
CA GLU A 551 -31.40 -6.67 -33.02
C GLU A 551 -31.59 -7.36 -31.65
N HIS A 552 -32.39 -6.76 -30.76
CA HIS A 552 -32.59 -7.13 -29.35
C HIS A 552 -31.36 -7.02 -28.42
N ILE A 553 -31.26 -5.88 -27.73
CA ILE A 553 -31.64 -5.75 -26.30
C ILE A 553 -31.80 -4.26 -25.96
N GLN A 554 -32.62 -3.91 -24.96
CA GLN A 554 -32.87 -2.54 -24.51
C GLN A 554 -32.38 -2.29 -23.07
N THR A 555 -32.22 -0.99 -22.75
CA THR A 555 -32.00 -0.39 -21.42
C THR A 555 -30.75 -0.78 -20.62
N MET A 556 -29.74 0.09 -20.61
CA MET A 556 -29.02 0.57 -19.41
C MET A 556 -28.47 2.00 -19.65
N PRO A 557 -28.29 2.84 -18.59
CA PRO A 557 -27.72 4.18 -18.69
C PRO A 557 -26.17 4.15 -18.63
N ASN A 558 -25.51 5.29 -18.90
CA ASN A 558 -24.07 5.32 -19.17
C ASN A 558 -23.32 6.52 -18.53
N ASN A 559 -21.98 6.49 -18.57
CA ASN A 559 -21.01 7.54 -18.22
C ASN A 559 -20.71 7.82 -16.72
N MET A 560 -19.84 7.00 -16.10
CA MET A 560 -18.62 7.51 -15.42
C MET A 560 -17.62 6.37 -15.10
N GLN A 561 -18.16 5.17 -14.83
CA GLN A 561 -17.43 3.94 -14.48
C GLN A 561 -16.20 3.69 -15.37
N ASP A 562 -16.40 3.80 -16.69
CA ASP A 562 -15.47 3.38 -17.74
C ASP A 562 -14.10 4.10 -17.68
N SER A 563 -14.08 5.37 -17.29
CA SER A 563 -12.85 6.16 -17.29
C SER A 563 -11.89 5.72 -16.17
N VAL A 564 -12.45 5.45 -14.98
CA VAL A 564 -11.69 4.89 -13.85
C VAL A 564 -11.32 3.43 -14.14
N MET A 565 -12.25 2.65 -14.71
CA MET A 565 -12.00 1.28 -15.15
C MET A 565 -10.82 1.20 -16.14
N MET A 566 -10.75 2.11 -17.12
CA MET A 566 -9.65 2.16 -18.09
C MET A 566 -8.31 2.60 -17.49
N ILE A 567 -8.30 3.36 -16.39
CA ILE A 567 -7.08 3.66 -15.62
C ILE A 567 -6.62 2.40 -14.88
N CYS A 568 -7.52 1.74 -14.14
CA CYS A 568 -7.23 0.48 -13.42
C CYS A 568 -6.77 -0.63 -14.37
N TYR A 569 -7.44 -0.79 -15.52
CA TYR A 569 -7.06 -1.70 -16.60
C TYR A 569 -5.62 -1.45 -17.07
N ARG A 570 -5.28 -0.19 -17.33
CA ARG A 570 -3.93 0.22 -17.76
C ARG A 570 -2.88 -0.02 -16.67
N GLU A 571 -3.21 0.22 -15.40
CA GLU A 571 -2.32 -0.02 -14.25
C GLU A 571 -2.05 -1.53 -14.09
N CYS A 572 -3.10 -2.35 -14.03
CA CYS A 572 -3.03 -3.82 -13.97
C CYS A 572 -2.26 -4.41 -15.16
N LEU A 573 -2.55 -3.96 -16.39
CA LEU A 573 -1.79 -4.37 -17.56
C LEU A 573 -0.35 -3.90 -17.53
N SER A 574 -0.02 -2.72 -16.99
CA SER A 574 1.37 -2.28 -16.90
C SER A 574 2.20 -3.20 -16.00
N ASN A 575 1.62 -3.65 -14.88
CA ASN A 575 2.24 -4.48 -13.87
C ASN A 575 2.29 -5.98 -14.22
N LEU A 576 1.46 -6.46 -15.17
CA LEU A 576 1.48 -7.86 -15.60
C LEU A 576 2.81 -8.22 -16.27
N GLN A 577 3.53 -9.19 -15.70
CA GLN A 577 4.77 -9.73 -16.26
C GLN A 577 4.53 -10.35 -17.65
N LYS A 578 5.44 -10.08 -18.60
CA LYS A 578 5.45 -10.70 -19.93
C LYS A 578 5.84 -12.17 -19.85
N PHE A 579 5.26 -13.00 -20.72
CA PHE A 579 5.63 -14.41 -20.87
C PHE A 579 6.44 -14.62 -22.15
N ASN A 580 7.66 -15.15 -22.03
CA ASN A 580 8.62 -15.28 -23.13
C ASN A 580 8.79 -16.72 -23.66
N GLY A 581 8.16 -17.71 -23.02
CA GLY A 581 8.35 -19.15 -23.30
C GLY A 581 9.36 -19.87 -22.40
N GLY A 582 10.08 -19.16 -21.52
CA GLY A 582 11.16 -19.72 -20.69
C GLY A 582 10.72 -20.32 -19.35
N GLU A 583 11.59 -21.14 -18.75
CA GLU A 583 11.31 -21.87 -17.50
C GLU A 583 11.18 -20.97 -16.24
N GLU A 584 11.65 -19.71 -16.30
CA GLU A 584 11.64 -18.77 -15.16
C GLU A 584 10.23 -18.32 -14.72
N TYR A 585 9.24 -18.35 -15.62
CA TYR A 585 7.87 -17.93 -15.34
C TYR A 585 6.88 -18.91 -15.96
N LYS A 586 6.23 -19.73 -15.13
CA LYS A 586 5.39 -20.85 -15.61
C LYS A 586 4.16 -20.33 -16.38
N ILE A 587 3.87 -20.95 -17.52
CA ILE A 587 2.71 -20.58 -18.38
C ILE A 587 1.38 -20.58 -17.61
N SER A 588 1.17 -21.52 -16.69
CA SER A 588 -0.03 -21.56 -15.84
C SER A 588 -0.15 -20.37 -14.90
N GLN A 589 0.96 -19.82 -14.39
CA GLN A 589 0.95 -18.60 -13.57
C GLN A 589 0.65 -17.36 -14.41
N PHE A 590 1.13 -17.33 -15.67
CA PHE A 590 0.80 -16.25 -16.61
C PHE A 590 -0.69 -16.24 -16.98
N ILE A 591 -1.26 -17.40 -17.35
CA ILE A 591 -2.68 -17.54 -17.69
C ILE A 591 -3.57 -17.24 -16.48
N ASN A 592 -3.26 -17.78 -15.30
CA ASN A 592 -4.02 -17.47 -14.08
C ASN A 592 -3.99 -15.97 -13.73
N ASN A 593 -2.90 -15.25 -14.05
CA ASN A 593 -2.84 -13.79 -13.88
C ASN A 593 -3.65 -13.02 -14.94
N ILE A 594 -3.70 -13.50 -16.19
CA ILE A 594 -4.60 -12.96 -17.23
C ILE A 594 -6.05 -13.10 -16.78
N GLU A 595 -6.49 -14.31 -16.43
CA GLU A 595 -7.87 -14.57 -15.99
C GLU A 595 -8.25 -13.81 -14.71
N ARG A 596 -7.32 -13.69 -13.75
CA ARG A 596 -7.55 -12.92 -12.52
C ARG A 596 -7.71 -11.43 -12.79
N ILE A 597 -6.96 -10.86 -13.74
CA ILE A 597 -7.13 -9.46 -14.13
C ILE A 597 -8.43 -9.28 -14.93
N GLY A 598 -8.77 -10.21 -15.83
CA GLY A 598 -10.05 -10.20 -16.55
C GLY A 598 -11.26 -10.21 -15.60
N LYS A 599 -11.27 -11.10 -14.61
CA LYS A 599 -12.31 -11.15 -13.56
C LYS A 599 -12.40 -9.89 -12.69
N LEU A 600 -11.34 -9.06 -12.63
CA LEU A 600 -11.34 -7.78 -11.91
C LEU A 600 -11.85 -6.60 -12.76
N ILE A 601 -12.06 -6.79 -14.07
CA ILE A 601 -12.54 -5.77 -15.01
C ILE A 601 -13.81 -6.22 -15.77
N ASP A 602 -14.42 -7.32 -15.36
CA ASP A 602 -15.50 -8.03 -16.05
C ASP A 602 -15.21 -8.31 -17.54
N GLY A 603 -13.94 -8.66 -17.83
CA GLY A 603 -13.42 -8.84 -19.18
C GLY A 603 -13.81 -10.17 -19.81
N ASN A 604 -14.43 -10.10 -20.99
CA ASN A 604 -14.79 -11.27 -21.80
C ASN A 604 -13.57 -11.95 -22.45
N ASP A 605 -13.82 -13.05 -23.17
CA ASP A 605 -12.80 -13.82 -23.89
C ASP A 605 -11.97 -12.98 -24.88
N ASP A 606 -12.56 -12.02 -25.60
CA ASP A 606 -11.82 -11.13 -26.51
C ASP A 606 -10.82 -10.25 -25.76
N ILE A 607 -11.22 -9.74 -24.59
CA ILE A 607 -10.35 -8.96 -23.69
C ILE A 607 -9.23 -9.85 -23.13
N LEU A 608 -9.55 -11.05 -22.66
CA LEU A 608 -8.55 -12.02 -22.16
C LEU A 608 -7.51 -12.37 -23.24
N HIS A 609 -7.97 -12.61 -24.48
CA HIS A 609 -7.13 -12.86 -25.65
C HIS A 609 -6.22 -11.67 -25.98
N CYS A 610 -6.79 -10.45 -26.08
CA CYS A 610 -6.03 -9.23 -26.33
C CYS A 610 -4.98 -8.95 -25.24
N MET A 611 -5.33 -9.15 -23.96
CA MET A 611 -4.42 -9.00 -22.83
C MET A 611 -3.27 -10.02 -22.88
N CYS A 612 -3.56 -11.27 -23.24
CA CYS A 612 -2.59 -12.34 -23.34
C CYS A 612 -1.59 -12.08 -24.48
N THR A 613 -2.10 -11.87 -25.69
CA THR A 613 -1.28 -11.67 -26.91
C THR A 613 -0.42 -10.41 -26.82
N ALA A 614 -0.92 -9.32 -26.21
CA ALA A 614 -0.14 -8.11 -25.92
C ALA A 614 0.99 -8.31 -24.87
N LYS A 615 1.01 -9.46 -24.19
CA LYS A 615 1.97 -9.81 -23.11
C LYS A 615 2.85 -11.01 -23.42
N LEU A 616 2.64 -11.70 -24.54
CA LEU A 616 3.61 -12.63 -25.09
C LEU A 616 4.88 -11.87 -25.55
N ASP A 617 6.03 -12.51 -25.42
CA ASP A 617 7.33 -12.04 -25.95
C ASP A 617 8.18 -13.25 -26.41
N GLY A 618 9.40 -13.02 -26.91
CA GLY A 618 10.42 -14.06 -27.06
C GLY A 618 10.05 -15.21 -28.00
N GLU A 619 10.04 -16.45 -27.48
CA GLU A 619 9.57 -17.63 -28.23
C GLU A 619 8.04 -17.70 -28.23
N ALA A 620 7.38 -17.48 -27.09
CA ALA A 620 5.93 -17.57 -26.97
C ALA A 620 5.18 -16.64 -27.94
N LYS A 621 5.72 -15.45 -28.18
CA LYS A 621 5.16 -14.52 -29.17
C LYS A 621 5.34 -15.02 -30.60
N ARG A 622 6.52 -15.55 -30.96
CA ARG A 622 6.77 -16.10 -32.31
C ARG A 622 5.88 -17.31 -32.59
N TRP A 623 5.78 -18.23 -31.63
CA TRP A 623 4.86 -19.36 -31.72
C TRP A 623 3.40 -18.91 -31.89
N TYR A 624 2.95 -17.84 -31.23
CA TYR A 624 1.61 -17.28 -31.45
C TYR A 624 1.47 -16.59 -32.82
N GLU A 625 2.51 -15.91 -33.32
CA GLU A 625 2.54 -15.34 -34.67
C GLU A 625 2.45 -16.43 -35.76
N ASP A 626 3.00 -17.61 -35.52
CA ASP A 626 2.84 -18.80 -36.36
C ASP A 626 1.45 -19.47 -36.22
N ASN A 627 0.69 -19.15 -35.16
CA ASN A 627 -0.60 -19.78 -34.80
C ASN A 627 -1.75 -18.76 -34.66
N MET A 628 -1.74 -17.68 -35.46
CA MET A 628 -2.73 -16.59 -35.41
C MET A 628 -4.19 -17.01 -35.73
N SER A 629 -4.44 -18.26 -36.14
CA SER A 629 -5.78 -18.83 -36.28
C SER A 629 -6.49 -19.08 -34.94
N LEU A 630 -5.75 -19.09 -33.82
CA LEU A 630 -6.29 -19.21 -32.47
C LEU A 630 -6.94 -17.89 -32.02
N THR A 631 -8.16 -17.63 -32.50
CA THR A 631 -8.92 -16.39 -32.20
C THR A 631 -9.74 -16.44 -30.92
N GLN A 632 -10.07 -17.63 -30.41
CA GLN A 632 -10.86 -17.81 -29.19
C GLN A 632 -9.96 -17.98 -27.97
N TRP A 633 -10.34 -17.41 -26.82
CA TRP A 633 -9.52 -17.43 -25.61
C TRP A 633 -9.19 -18.85 -25.14
N GLU A 634 -10.20 -19.71 -24.92
CA GLU A 634 -9.98 -21.07 -24.44
C GLU A 634 -9.15 -21.94 -25.41
N GLN A 635 -9.19 -21.66 -26.72
CA GLN A 635 -8.32 -22.31 -27.71
C GLN A 635 -6.87 -21.86 -27.56
N LEU A 636 -6.63 -20.54 -27.48
CA LEU A 636 -5.31 -19.96 -27.28
C LEU A 636 -4.69 -20.41 -25.94
N LYS A 637 -5.48 -20.38 -24.87
CA LYS A 637 -5.14 -20.85 -23.52
C LYS A 637 -4.74 -22.32 -23.51
N SER A 638 -5.54 -23.19 -24.14
CA SER A 638 -5.25 -24.63 -24.20
C SER A 638 -3.96 -24.91 -24.97
N ALA A 639 -3.79 -24.31 -26.15
CA ALA A 639 -2.60 -24.51 -26.98
C ALA A 639 -1.32 -23.91 -26.36
N LEU A 640 -1.42 -22.77 -25.66
CA LEU A 640 -0.30 -22.22 -24.86
C LEU A 640 0.08 -23.15 -23.71
N LEU A 641 -0.90 -23.70 -22.98
CA LEU A 641 -0.64 -24.68 -21.92
C LEU A 641 0.04 -25.93 -22.48
N GLU A 642 -0.48 -26.50 -23.57
CA GLU A 642 0.12 -27.67 -24.24
C GLU A 642 1.56 -27.40 -24.69
N ARG A 643 1.80 -26.28 -25.40
CA ARG A 643 3.12 -25.94 -25.94
C ARG A 643 4.17 -25.67 -24.86
N PHE A 644 3.81 -25.00 -23.76
CA PHE A 644 4.78 -24.47 -22.79
C PHE A 644 4.78 -25.17 -21.42
N THR A 645 3.86 -26.11 -21.16
CA THR A 645 3.90 -26.95 -19.94
C THR A 645 4.86 -28.13 -20.15
N ARG A 646 6.17 -27.91 -19.97
CA ARG A 646 7.18 -28.97 -20.12
C ARG A 646 6.90 -30.15 -19.18
N SER A 647 6.75 -31.34 -19.77
CA SER A 647 6.65 -32.63 -19.07
C SER A 647 7.86 -32.94 -18.17
N ASP A 648 9.05 -32.41 -18.50
CA ASP A 648 10.26 -32.52 -17.67
C ASP A 648 10.11 -31.94 -16.25
N SER A 649 9.15 -31.02 -16.06
CA SER A 649 8.98 -30.32 -14.78
C SER A 649 8.43 -31.22 -13.67
N SER A 650 7.45 -32.08 -13.97
CA SER A 650 6.83 -32.97 -12.97
C SER A 650 7.82 -33.99 -12.43
N SER A 651 8.69 -34.53 -13.27
CA SER A 651 9.78 -35.45 -12.87
C SER A 651 10.76 -34.77 -11.90
N LYS A 652 11.21 -33.54 -12.21
CA LYS A 652 12.07 -32.75 -11.31
C LYS A 652 11.38 -32.45 -9.96
N ILE A 653 10.09 -32.10 -9.97
CA ILE A 653 9.33 -31.77 -8.76
C ILE A 653 9.05 -33.04 -7.93
N PHE A 654 8.83 -34.19 -8.57
CA PHE A 654 8.67 -35.48 -7.88
C PHE A 654 9.93 -35.88 -7.11
N GLU A 655 11.11 -35.78 -7.75
CA GLU A 655 12.38 -36.04 -7.07
C GLU A 655 12.64 -35.02 -5.95
N GLN A 656 12.28 -33.74 -6.14
CA GLN A 656 12.31 -32.76 -5.05
C GLN A 656 11.40 -33.14 -3.87
N LEU A 657 10.14 -33.56 -4.10
CA LEU A 657 9.23 -34.05 -3.04
C LEU A 657 9.81 -35.25 -2.29
N LYS A 658 10.45 -36.17 -3.02
CA LYS A 658 11.06 -37.41 -2.52
C LYS A 658 12.30 -37.15 -1.66
N GLU A 659 13.17 -36.24 -2.11
CA GLU A 659 14.39 -35.83 -1.39
C GLU A 659 14.12 -34.86 -0.23
N ARG A 660 13.05 -34.05 -0.28
CA ARG A 660 12.78 -32.99 0.70
C ARG A 660 12.57 -33.51 2.13
N LYS A 661 13.58 -33.29 2.97
CA LYS A 661 13.51 -33.43 4.44
C LYS A 661 13.52 -32.05 5.11
N GLN A 662 12.96 -31.96 6.32
CA GLN A 662 13.06 -30.79 7.20
C GLN A 662 14.51 -30.62 7.64
N LYS A 663 15.08 -29.41 7.48
CA LYS A 663 16.46 -29.15 7.93
C LYS A 663 16.55 -29.04 9.46
N ILE A 664 17.74 -29.22 10.01
CA ILE A 664 17.99 -29.21 11.47
C ILE A 664 17.53 -27.86 12.08
N ASP A 665 17.87 -26.76 11.42
CA ASP A 665 17.56 -25.37 11.74
C ASP A 665 16.16 -24.90 11.28
N GLU A 666 15.42 -25.74 10.55
CA GLU A 666 14.14 -25.36 9.95
C GLU A 666 12.93 -25.59 10.86
N THR A 667 12.10 -24.55 10.97
CA THR A 667 10.81 -24.58 11.69
C THR A 667 9.79 -25.43 10.94
N ILE A 668 8.85 -26.04 11.68
CA ILE A 668 7.80 -26.87 11.09
C ILE A 668 6.98 -26.14 10.01
N THR A 669 6.67 -24.86 10.21
CA THR A 669 5.90 -24.05 9.26
C THR A 669 6.63 -23.90 7.92
N SER A 670 7.93 -23.55 7.93
CA SER A 670 8.76 -23.43 6.71
C SER A 670 8.83 -24.74 5.93
N TYR A 671 8.96 -25.86 6.64
CA TYR A 671 8.95 -27.19 6.02
C TYR A 671 7.58 -27.53 5.42
N TYR A 672 6.50 -27.26 6.15
CA TYR A 672 5.12 -27.49 5.72
C TYR A 672 4.79 -26.69 4.45
N ASP A 673 5.01 -25.37 4.46
CA ASP A 673 4.69 -24.49 3.33
C ASP A 673 5.46 -24.91 2.06
N ALA A 674 6.72 -25.32 2.22
CA ALA A 674 7.55 -25.83 1.13
C ALA A 674 7.01 -27.16 0.55
N ILE A 675 6.55 -28.09 1.38
CA ILE A 675 5.96 -29.35 0.91
C ILE A 675 4.61 -29.10 0.23
N ILE A 676 3.70 -28.32 0.84
CA ILE A 676 2.39 -28.00 0.26
C ILE A 676 2.54 -27.31 -1.10
N LYS A 677 3.48 -26.37 -1.21
CA LYS A 677 3.84 -25.74 -2.49
C LYS A 677 4.31 -26.77 -3.52
N LEU A 678 5.27 -27.64 -3.17
CA LEU A 678 5.76 -28.69 -4.08
C LEU A 678 4.66 -29.69 -4.48
N CYS A 679 3.74 -30.02 -3.56
CA CYS A 679 2.59 -30.87 -3.85
C CYS A 679 1.69 -30.24 -4.93
N HIS A 680 1.26 -28.99 -4.74
CA HIS A 680 0.42 -28.29 -5.73
C HIS A 680 1.17 -27.95 -7.03
N GLU A 681 2.50 -27.82 -7.01
CA GLU A 681 3.31 -27.66 -8.23
C GLU A 681 3.51 -28.97 -9.01
N TYR A 682 3.38 -30.14 -8.36
CA TYR A 682 3.40 -31.46 -9.01
C TYR A 682 2.00 -31.86 -9.53
N ASP A 683 0.99 -31.72 -8.67
CA ASP A 683 -0.42 -32.01 -8.94
C ASP A 683 -1.28 -31.06 -8.11
N SER A 684 -1.92 -30.09 -8.77
CA SER A 684 -2.80 -29.10 -8.12
C SER A 684 -3.98 -29.73 -7.38
N SER A 685 -4.41 -30.93 -7.79
CA SER A 685 -5.52 -31.71 -7.24
C SER A 685 -5.09 -32.76 -6.20
N MET A 686 -3.81 -32.80 -5.82
CA MET A 686 -3.24 -33.83 -4.96
C MET A 686 -4.03 -33.97 -3.65
N SER A 687 -4.50 -35.19 -3.36
CA SER A 687 -5.31 -35.46 -2.17
C SER A 687 -4.55 -35.13 -0.87
N GLN A 688 -5.30 -34.61 0.13
CA GLN A 688 -4.81 -34.34 1.48
C GLN A 688 -4.02 -35.51 2.08
N LYS A 689 -4.48 -36.75 1.84
CA LYS A 689 -3.83 -37.99 2.29
C LYS A 689 -2.43 -38.19 1.70
N MET A 690 -2.23 -37.81 0.44
CA MET A 690 -0.91 -37.87 -0.22
C MET A 690 0.01 -36.74 0.26
N MET A 691 -0.52 -35.53 0.46
CA MET A 691 0.23 -34.41 1.06
C MET A 691 0.72 -34.75 2.48
N ILE A 692 -0.14 -35.35 3.32
CA ILE A 692 0.22 -35.81 4.67
C ILE A 692 1.29 -36.90 4.60
N SER A 693 1.22 -37.82 3.64
CA SER A 693 2.28 -38.82 3.43
C SER A 693 3.65 -38.16 3.14
N TRP A 694 3.70 -37.13 2.28
CA TRP A 694 4.96 -36.40 2.03
C TRP A 694 5.48 -35.69 3.29
N LEU A 695 4.60 -34.98 4.01
CA LEU A 695 4.92 -34.30 5.27
C LEU A 695 5.46 -35.27 6.34
N GLU A 696 4.78 -36.40 6.56
CA GLU A 696 5.18 -37.43 7.52
C GLU A 696 6.49 -38.15 7.14
N ASN A 697 6.88 -38.15 5.86
CA ASN A 697 8.06 -38.82 5.35
C ASN A 697 9.30 -37.91 5.26
N GLY A 698 9.16 -36.60 5.46
CA GLY A 698 10.27 -35.65 5.49
C GLY A 698 10.48 -34.87 6.79
N ILE A 699 9.52 -34.87 7.71
CA ILE A 699 9.66 -34.25 9.04
C ILE A 699 10.78 -34.88 9.89
N LYS A 700 11.39 -34.09 10.80
CA LYS A 700 12.40 -34.52 11.79
C LYS A 700 11.93 -35.76 12.56
N ASP A 701 12.79 -36.77 12.68
CA ASP A 701 12.45 -38.04 13.35
C ASP A 701 12.09 -37.88 14.84
N SER A 702 12.56 -36.81 15.52
CA SER A 702 12.19 -36.50 16.92
C SER A 702 10.70 -36.14 17.07
N LEU A 703 10.11 -35.45 16.08
CA LEU A 703 8.70 -35.05 16.07
C LEU A 703 7.81 -36.18 15.49
N LYS A 704 8.34 -36.89 14.49
CA LYS A 704 7.65 -37.84 13.59
C LYS A 704 6.85 -38.93 14.30
N ILE A 705 7.39 -39.54 15.35
CA ILE A 705 6.75 -40.66 16.06
C ILE A 705 5.47 -40.17 16.75
N GLN A 706 5.56 -39.05 17.45
CA GLN A 706 4.48 -38.51 18.28
C GLN A 706 3.41 -37.82 17.42
N ILE A 707 3.80 -37.12 16.34
CA ILE A 707 2.85 -36.59 15.34
C ILE A 707 2.06 -37.73 14.66
N LYS A 708 2.73 -38.79 14.18
CA LYS A 708 2.04 -39.97 13.61
C LYS A 708 1.09 -40.63 14.62
N ARG A 709 1.46 -40.65 15.91
CA ARG A 709 0.59 -41.15 16.99
C ARG A 709 -0.67 -40.29 17.14
N GLN A 710 -0.53 -38.97 17.21
CA GLN A 710 -1.66 -38.05 17.33
C GLN A 710 -2.56 -38.05 16.08
N MET A 711 -1.98 -37.97 14.87
CA MET A 711 -2.71 -38.08 13.60
C MET A 711 -3.50 -39.39 13.47
N LYS A 712 -2.99 -40.50 14.04
CA LYS A 712 -3.70 -41.79 14.06
C LYS A 712 -4.93 -41.80 14.98
N VAL A 713 -5.00 -40.95 16.00
CA VAL A 713 -6.18 -40.82 16.89
C VAL A 713 -7.32 -40.07 16.18
N LEU A 714 -7.00 -39.16 15.26
CA LEU A 714 -8.02 -38.47 14.45
C LEU A 714 -8.78 -39.44 13.54
N SER A 715 -10.06 -39.15 13.29
CA SER A 715 -10.86 -39.79 12.24
C SER A 715 -10.30 -39.46 10.85
N GLU A 716 -10.56 -40.32 9.86
CA GLU A 716 -10.02 -40.13 8.49
C GLU A 716 -10.47 -38.78 7.87
N SER A 717 -11.68 -38.31 8.18
CA SER A 717 -12.18 -37.00 7.74
C SER A 717 -11.52 -35.80 8.45
N ALA A 718 -10.96 -36.00 9.65
CA ALA A 718 -10.24 -34.96 10.39
C ALA A 718 -8.73 -34.93 10.06
N ARG A 719 -8.20 -35.92 9.34
CA ARG A 719 -6.80 -35.97 8.88
C ARG A 719 -6.59 -35.04 7.68
N THR A 720 -6.53 -33.74 7.97
CA THR A 720 -6.15 -32.69 7.00
C THR A 720 -4.70 -32.28 7.19
N THR A 721 -4.13 -31.62 6.18
CA THR A 721 -2.79 -31.02 6.26
C THR A 721 -2.73 -29.93 7.34
N GLN A 722 -3.84 -29.22 7.59
CA GLN A 722 -3.95 -28.24 8.68
C GLN A 722 -3.95 -28.90 10.06
N ALA A 723 -4.60 -30.06 10.23
CA ALA A 723 -4.52 -30.84 11.47
C ALA A 723 -3.09 -31.34 11.73
N PHE A 724 -2.38 -31.77 10.68
CA PHE A 724 -0.95 -32.10 10.75
C PHE A 724 -0.12 -30.88 11.20
N LEU A 725 -0.29 -29.71 10.56
CA LEU A 725 0.47 -28.50 10.89
C LEU A 725 0.25 -28.07 12.34
N LYS A 726 -0.98 -28.15 12.86
CA LYS A 726 -1.25 -27.84 14.26
C LYS A 726 -0.52 -28.81 15.19
N ILE A 727 -0.78 -30.11 15.07
CA ILE A 727 -0.16 -31.15 15.90
C ILE A 727 1.38 -31.06 15.87
N ALA A 728 1.95 -30.71 14.71
CA ALA A 728 3.39 -30.59 14.54
C ALA A 728 3.99 -29.27 15.07
N LYS A 729 3.19 -28.22 15.26
CA LYS A 729 3.58 -27.01 16.03
C LYS A 729 3.53 -27.29 17.53
N ASP A 730 2.39 -27.80 18.00
CA ASP A 730 2.16 -28.14 19.41
C ASP A 730 3.29 -29.08 19.94
N GLU A 731 3.72 -30.06 19.13
CA GLU A 731 4.84 -30.96 19.45
C GLU A 731 6.23 -30.29 19.36
N GLN A 732 6.45 -29.33 18.46
CA GLN A 732 7.73 -28.61 18.38
C GLN A 732 7.90 -27.70 19.61
N GLU A 733 6.85 -26.98 20.01
CA GLU A 733 6.83 -26.11 21.19
C GLU A 733 7.12 -26.91 22.47
N LEU A 734 6.48 -28.07 22.65
CA LEU A 734 6.78 -28.99 23.75
C LEU A 734 8.23 -29.51 23.75
N GLN A 735 8.83 -29.78 22.58
CA GLN A 735 10.24 -30.20 22.52
C GLN A 735 11.21 -29.05 22.79
N GLU A 736 10.84 -27.80 22.49
CA GLU A 736 11.62 -26.60 22.83
C GLU A 736 11.53 -26.24 24.32
N GLU A 737 10.36 -26.37 24.96
CA GLU A 737 10.19 -26.22 26.42
C GLU A 737 10.95 -27.30 27.23
N ASN A 738 11.09 -28.50 26.69
CA ASN A 738 11.79 -29.62 27.35
C ASN A 738 13.30 -29.68 27.07
N VAL A 739 13.88 -28.71 26.35
CA VAL A 739 15.35 -28.57 26.31
C VAL A 739 15.81 -28.13 27.70
N PRO A 740 16.65 -28.92 28.42
CA PRO A 740 17.17 -28.49 29.71
C PRO A 740 17.95 -27.19 29.52
N GLU A 741 17.62 -26.16 30.30
CA GLU A 741 18.38 -24.90 30.32
C GLU A 741 19.86 -25.26 30.55
N PRO A 742 20.77 -24.89 29.64
CA PRO A 742 22.09 -25.52 29.55
C PRO A 742 22.86 -25.28 30.85
N GLU A 743 23.10 -26.36 31.61
CA GLU A 743 23.63 -26.31 32.98
C GLU A 743 24.75 -25.28 33.09
N ALA A 744 24.48 -24.19 33.82
CA ALA A 744 25.32 -23.01 33.85
C ALA A 744 26.75 -23.42 34.22
N THR A 745 27.65 -23.34 33.24
CA THR A 745 28.91 -24.09 33.24
C THR A 745 29.69 -23.85 34.52
N ALA A 746 29.77 -24.90 35.35
CA ALA A 746 30.30 -24.79 36.70
C ALA A 746 31.67 -24.10 36.68
N PRO A 747 31.88 -23.04 37.49
CA PRO A 747 33.02 -22.15 37.34
C PRO A 747 34.33 -22.93 37.44
N TYR A 748 35.13 -22.86 36.38
CA TYR A 748 36.39 -23.59 36.24
C TYR A 748 37.34 -23.28 37.41
N VAL A 749 37.43 -24.20 38.37
CA VAL A 749 38.33 -24.08 39.53
C VAL A 749 39.71 -24.60 39.12
N PRO A 750 40.75 -23.75 39.06
CA PRO A 750 42.08 -24.18 38.62
C PRO A 750 42.75 -25.04 39.71
N TYR A 751 42.73 -26.36 39.50
CA TYR A 751 43.45 -27.31 40.36
C TYR A 751 44.97 -27.15 40.19
N PHE A 752 45.61 -26.50 41.17
CA PHE A 752 47.05 -26.66 41.37
C PHE A 752 47.33 -28.04 41.96
N ALA A 753 48.22 -28.80 41.33
CA ALA A 753 48.64 -30.11 41.81
C ALA A 753 49.81 -29.99 42.82
N ASN A 754 49.77 -30.85 43.84
CA ASN A 754 50.83 -31.30 44.79
C ASN A 754 50.22 -31.46 46.20
N THR A 755 50.45 -32.53 46.97
CA THR A 755 51.23 -33.75 46.70
C THR A 755 50.71 -34.93 47.54
N VAL A 756 50.94 -36.14 47.03
CA VAL A 756 51.11 -37.43 47.73
C VAL A 756 51.28 -37.33 49.26
N SER A 757 50.47 -38.05 50.06
CA SER A 757 50.95 -39.28 50.74
C SER A 757 49.91 -40.07 51.58
N THR A 758 50.18 -41.38 51.66
CA THR A 758 49.93 -42.34 52.77
C THR A 758 48.56 -42.51 53.46
N THR A 759 47.88 -43.60 53.05
CA THR A 759 47.53 -44.81 53.84
C THR A 759 46.55 -44.79 55.04
N LEU A 760 45.67 -45.81 54.99
CA LEU A 760 45.35 -46.80 56.05
C LEU A 760 44.10 -46.59 56.95
N LYS A 761 43.19 -47.57 56.82
CA LYS A 761 42.41 -48.25 57.89
C LYS A 761 41.13 -47.61 58.50
N GLN A 762 40.11 -48.49 58.64
CA GLN A 762 39.42 -48.92 59.88
C GLN A 762 39.09 -47.87 60.96
N MET A 763 37.94 -47.91 61.65
CA MET A 763 36.69 -48.72 61.58
C MET A 763 35.71 -48.11 62.60
N ASP A 764 34.45 -48.58 62.67
CA ASP A 764 33.59 -48.50 63.88
C ASP A 764 33.13 -47.10 64.38
N ASN A 765 32.01 -46.92 65.10
CA ASN A 765 30.70 -47.63 65.14
C ASN A 765 29.69 -46.76 65.95
N ILE A 766 28.48 -47.30 66.18
CA ILE A 766 27.67 -47.18 67.42
C ILE A 766 26.76 -45.94 67.67
N HIS A 767 25.47 -46.27 67.91
CA HIS A 767 24.40 -45.60 68.68
C HIS A 767 23.73 -44.28 68.22
N SER A 768 22.46 -43.99 68.59
CA SER A 768 21.22 -44.80 68.80
C SER A 768 20.08 -43.92 69.35
N ASN A 769 18.82 -44.38 69.24
CA ASN A 769 17.61 -43.93 69.98
C ASN A 769 17.07 -42.52 69.60
N ALA A 770 15.79 -42.15 69.82
CA ALA A 770 14.51 -42.88 69.95
C ALA A 770 13.34 -41.85 70.00
N SER A 771 12.04 -42.19 69.98
CA SER A 771 11.22 -43.17 69.23
C SER A 771 9.81 -43.20 69.84
N GLN A 772 8.72 -42.97 69.08
CA GLN A 772 7.34 -43.31 69.54
C GLN A 772 6.30 -43.49 68.40
N TYR A 773 5.31 -44.32 68.68
CA TYR A 773 4.13 -44.77 67.90
C TYR A 773 2.84 -44.35 68.69
N PRO A 774 1.56 -44.58 68.28
CA PRO A 774 1.05 -45.65 67.40
C PRO A 774 -0.07 -45.30 66.38
N SER A 775 -0.51 -46.34 65.63
CA SER A 775 -1.64 -46.40 64.68
C SER A 775 -2.95 -46.85 65.43
N PRO A 776 -3.94 -47.66 64.95
CA PRO A 776 -4.09 -48.53 63.74
C PRO A 776 -5.54 -48.61 63.12
N LEU A 777 -5.85 -49.71 62.40
CA LEU A 777 -7.16 -50.26 61.92
C LEU A 777 -7.80 -49.68 60.61
N GLN A 778 -8.48 -50.45 59.71
CA GLN A 778 -8.51 -51.92 59.46
C GLN A 778 -9.27 -52.32 58.14
N THR A 779 -8.76 -53.32 57.37
CA THR A 779 -9.48 -54.39 56.58
C THR A 779 -10.56 -54.04 55.49
N THR A 780 -11.02 -54.89 54.54
CA THR A 780 -10.90 -56.36 54.25
C THR A 780 -11.25 -56.74 52.77
N THR A 781 -10.60 -57.79 52.19
CA THR A 781 -11.06 -58.76 51.11
C THR A 781 -11.61 -58.30 49.73
N ALA A 782 -11.68 -59.08 48.62
CA ALA A 782 -11.01 -60.26 47.97
C ALA A 782 -11.96 -60.73 46.79
N HIS A 783 -11.66 -61.47 45.69
CA HIS A 783 -10.55 -62.16 44.97
C HIS A 783 -10.56 -61.66 43.47
N GLU A 784 -9.78 -62.04 42.44
CA GLU A 784 -9.05 -63.25 41.95
C GLU A 784 -9.89 -64.34 41.23
N PRO A 785 -9.34 -65.19 40.31
CA PRO A 785 -8.08 -65.13 39.51
C PRO A 785 -8.27 -65.30 37.97
N ASN A 786 -7.38 -64.82 37.08
CA ASN A 786 -6.18 -65.50 36.48
C ASN A 786 -5.70 -64.62 35.27
N ASN A 787 -4.63 -64.83 34.46
CA ASN A 787 -3.58 -65.84 34.14
C ASN A 787 -2.25 -65.05 33.85
N LEU A 788 -0.99 -65.53 33.71
CA LEU A 788 -0.30 -66.69 33.10
C LEU A 788 -0.20 -66.63 31.55
N TYR A 789 0.95 -66.66 30.86
CA TYR A 789 2.40 -66.90 31.14
C TYR A 789 3.28 -65.80 30.44
N GLN A 790 4.59 -65.50 30.64
CA GLN A 790 5.82 -66.15 31.20
C GLN A 790 6.60 -67.14 30.28
N GLN A 791 7.94 -67.16 30.15
CA GLN A 791 9.06 -66.25 30.48
C GLN A 791 10.39 -66.79 29.80
N GLN A 792 11.48 -66.00 29.77
CA GLN A 792 12.93 -66.39 29.58
C GLN A 792 13.41 -66.93 28.18
N LYS A 793 14.44 -66.29 27.57
CA LYS A 793 15.92 -66.59 27.51
C LYS A 793 16.38 -67.77 26.61
N HIS A 794 17.39 -67.55 25.73
CA HIS A 794 18.78 -68.10 25.84
C HIS A 794 19.72 -67.69 24.66
N PHE A 795 21.03 -67.96 24.81
CA PHE A 795 22.14 -67.74 23.85
C PHE A 795 22.25 -68.83 22.75
N ASN A 796 22.81 -68.53 21.56
CA ASN A 796 24.23 -68.81 21.21
C ASN A 796 24.68 -68.47 19.76
N VAL A 797 25.99 -68.62 19.49
CA VAL A 797 26.74 -68.29 18.25
C VAL A 797 27.07 -69.52 17.39
N TRP A 798 27.21 -69.36 16.05
CA TRP A 798 28.10 -70.17 15.19
C TRP A 798 28.65 -69.36 13.99
N GLN A 799 29.69 -69.87 13.30
CA GLN A 799 30.59 -69.17 12.36
C GLN A 799 30.59 -69.75 10.93
N GLN A 800 31.07 -68.98 9.92
CA GLN A 800 32.03 -69.41 8.87
C GLN A 800 32.53 -68.26 7.94
N SER A 801 33.57 -68.50 7.12
CA SER A 801 34.35 -67.53 6.27
C SER A 801 35.28 -68.30 5.29
N PRO A 802 36.15 -67.71 4.40
CA PRO A 802 36.31 -66.34 3.85
C PRO A 802 35.91 -66.36 2.32
N PRO A 803 36.68 -66.07 1.22
CA PRO A 803 37.98 -65.37 0.88
C PRO A 803 37.75 -63.95 0.26
N ARG A 804 38.70 -63.08 -0.17
CA ARG A 804 40.19 -63.00 -0.30
C ARG A 804 40.86 -63.38 -1.66
N ILE A 805 41.14 -62.42 -2.60
CA ILE A 805 42.38 -62.31 -3.45
C ILE A 805 42.45 -61.07 -4.44
N ARG A 806 43.52 -60.25 -4.26
CA ARG A 806 44.41 -59.49 -5.20
C ARG A 806 43.99 -58.55 -6.39
N HIS A 807 44.82 -57.49 -6.51
CA HIS A 807 45.45 -56.85 -7.70
C HIS A 807 44.93 -55.53 -8.33
N THR A 808 45.91 -54.64 -8.56
CA THR A 808 46.02 -53.42 -9.40
C THR A 808 46.42 -53.80 -10.87
N PRO A 809 46.68 -52.91 -11.88
CA PRO A 809 47.01 -51.45 -11.86
C PRO A 809 46.55 -50.61 -13.09
N SER A 810 47.13 -49.39 -13.27
CA SER A 810 47.44 -48.71 -14.56
C SER A 810 46.28 -48.17 -15.46
N GLN A 811 46.41 -47.09 -16.24
CA GLN A 811 47.46 -46.06 -16.41
C GLN A 811 46.95 -44.85 -17.25
N HIS A 812 47.60 -43.68 -17.12
CA HIS A 812 47.66 -42.56 -18.09
C HIS A 812 46.33 -41.81 -18.44
N ARG A 813 46.37 -40.57 -18.99
CA ARG A 813 47.49 -39.72 -19.49
C ARG A 813 47.33 -38.23 -19.08
N SER A 814 48.39 -37.44 -19.25
CA SER A 814 48.59 -36.11 -18.62
C SER A 814 48.55 -34.92 -19.61
N PHE A 815 49.06 -33.77 -19.16
CA PHE A 815 49.34 -32.48 -19.83
C PHE A 815 48.22 -31.42 -19.68
N ASN A 816 48.35 -30.36 -18.88
CA ASN A 816 49.36 -29.28 -18.72
C ASN A 816 48.97 -28.02 -19.53
N PHE A 817 48.95 -26.84 -18.88
CA PHE A 817 50.02 -25.83 -18.97
C PHE A 817 49.80 -24.70 -17.92
N GLN A 818 50.89 -24.30 -17.25
CA GLN A 818 51.40 -22.92 -16.98
C GLN A 818 50.42 -21.73 -16.92
N SER A 819 50.58 -20.67 -16.11
CA SER A 819 51.61 -20.17 -15.14
C SER A 819 51.12 -18.79 -14.60
N PRO A 820 51.86 -18.01 -13.78
CA PRO A 820 52.98 -18.32 -12.87
C PRO A 820 52.69 -17.89 -11.40
N SER A 821 53.66 -18.12 -10.50
CA SER A 821 53.69 -17.60 -9.13
C SER A 821 54.86 -16.61 -8.93
N SER A 822 54.83 -15.77 -7.88
CA SER A 822 56.05 -15.35 -7.15
C SER A 822 55.82 -14.45 -5.92
N THR A 823 56.19 -14.96 -4.72
CA THR A 823 56.94 -14.28 -3.62
C THR A 823 56.44 -12.96 -2.97
N SER A 824 56.79 -12.57 -1.73
CA SER A 824 57.88 -13.05 -0.87
C SER A 824 57.61 -13.01 0.65
N ARG A 825 58.29 -13.94 1.33
CA ARG A 825 58.63 -14.12 2.75
C ARG A 825 58.56 -12.88 3.68
N HIS A 826 58.13 -13.07 4.93
CA HIS A 826 59.06 -13.30 6.06
C HIS A 826 58.39 -13.88 7.34
N ASN A 827 59.17 -14.63 8.14
CA ASN A 827 58.73 -15.26 9.40
C ASN A 827 58.98 -14.37 10.63
N ILE A 828 58.02 -14.33 11.58
CA ILE A 828 58.27 -14.20 13.03
C ILE A 828 57.29 -15.15 13.79
N ARG A 829 57.71 -15.71 14.93
CA ARG A 829 56.91 -16.59 15.79
C ARG A 829 56.12 -15.82 16.84
N HIS A 830 54.85 -16.16 17.07
CA HIS A 830 54.16 -16.14 18.38
C HIS A 830 53.11 -17.28 18.34
N ILE A 831 53.19 -18.28 19.25
CA ILE A 831 52.55 -18.31 20.57
C ILE A 831 51.04 -18.03 20.46
N PRO A 832 50.16 -19.05 20.55
CA PRO A 832 48.73 -18.84 20.71
C PRO A 832 48.43 -18.40 22.15
N THR A 833 47.51 -17.45 22.30
CA THR A 833 46.92 -17.06 23.58
C THR A 833 45.42 -17.00 23.42
N GLU A 834 44.68 -17.41 24.45
CA GLU A 834 43.28 -17.79 24.34
C GLU A 834 42.31 -16.61 24.34
N HIS A 835 41.07 -16.84 23.87
CA HIS A 835 40.00 -15.85 23.87
C HIS A 835 39.46 -15.60 25.28
N ALA A 836 40.10 -14.69 26.02
CA ALA A 836 39.55 -14.13 27.25
C ALA A 836 38.37 -13.19 26.92
N ALA A 837 37.14 -13.67 27.07
CA ALA A 837 35.96 -12.82 27.06
C ALA A 837 36.02 -11.84 28.25
N SER A 838 35.89 -10.54 27.99
CA SER A 838 35.86 -9.52 29.04
C SER A 838 34.51 -8.80 29.08
N ASN A 839 33.84 -8.89 30.22
CA ASN A 839 32.58 -8.19 30.49
C ASN A 839 32.81 -6.67 30.45
N ASN A 840 32.36 -6.01 29.38
CA ASN A 840 32.35 -4.55 29.29
C ASN A 840 30.93 -3.99 29.47
N SER A 841 30.40 -4.16 30.69
CA SER A 841 29.35 -3.28 31.21
C SER A 841 29.87 -1.84 31.10
N SER A 842 29.28 -1.04 30.20
CA SER A 842 29.82 0.27 29.82
C SER A 842 29.62 1.32 30.92
N THR A 843 30.43 1.22 31.96
CA THR A 843 30.65 2.27 32.96
C THR A 843 31.32 3.45 32.28
N MET A 844 30.50 4.32 31.67
CA MET A 844 30.99 5.58 31.13
C MET A 844 31.76 6.32 32.22
N ASN A 845 32.97 6.77 31.89
CA ASN A 845 33.77 7.61 32.77
C ASN A 845 32.99 8.92 33.04
N ILE A 846 32.28 8.95 34.17
CA ILE A 846 31.59 10.14 34.66
C ILE A 846 32.68 11.13 35.06
N ARG A 847 33.08 11.96 34.09
CA ARG A 847 33.74 13.24 34.37
C ARG A 847 32.86 13.94 35.40
N GLN A 848 33.44 14.33 36.53
CA GLN A 848 32.73 15.00 37.60
C GLN A 848 32.33 16.41 37.12
N TYR A 849 31.19 16.50 36.43
CA TYR A 849 30.55 17.77 36.14
C TYR A 849 30.08 18.38 37.46
N GLY A 850 30.39 19.66 37.67
CA GLY A 850 29.86 20.40 38.81
C GLY A 850 28.32 20.47 38.78
N PRO A 851 27.69 20.83 39.91
CA PRO A 851 26.24 20.99 40.02
C PRO A 851 25.68 21.87 38.89
N CYS A 852 24.57 21.44 38.29
CA CYS A 852 23.89 22.17 37.23
C CYS A 852 23.63 23.64 37.61
N SER A 853 24.16 24.60 36.85
CA SER A 853 24.12 26.03 37.19
C SER A 853 22.70 26.64 37.25
N ILE A 854 21.66 25.89 36.89
CA ILE A 854 20.26 26.32 36.88
C ILE A 854 19.45 25.74 38.07
N CYS A 855 19.78 24.52 38.55
CA CYS A 855 19.00 23.85 39.61
C CYS A 855 19.84 23.11 40.66
N GLN A 856 21.17 23.22 40.58
CA GLN A 856 22.20 22.66 41.46
C GLN A 856 22.16 21.14 41.70
N ARG A 857 21.47 20.37 40.84
CA ARG A 857 21.52 18.89 40.86
C ARG A 857 22.73 18.38 40.06
N ASN A 858 23.35 17.30 40.53
CA ASN A 858 24.56 16.71 39.94
C ASN A 858 24.28 15.66 38.83
N ASN A 859 23.01 15.35 38.55
CA ASN A 859 22.63 14.24 37.67
C ASN A 859 22.45 14.63 36.18
N HIS A 860 22.77 15.87 35.80
CA HIS A 860 22.73 16.35 34.41
C HIS A 860 23.60 17.62 34.25
N ARG A 861 24.00 17.93 33.02
CA ARG A 861 24.74 19.19 32.71
C ARG A 861 23.76 20.35 32.58
N THR A 862 24.22 21.59 32.78
CA THR A 862 23.38 22.80 32.74
C THR A 862 22.55 22.96 31.45
N ILE A 863 23.11 22.57 30.29
CA ILE A 863 22.42 22.58 28.99
C ILE A 863 21.27 21.55 28.89
N ASP A 864 21.38 20.46 29.64
CA ASP A 864 20.43 19.34 29.69
C ASP A 864 19.33 19.56 30.76
N CYS A 865 19.33 20.71 31.46
CA CYS A 865 18.41 20.98 32.56
C CYS A 865 16.95 21.10 32.13
N TYR A 866 16.04 20.41 32.85
CA TYR A 866 14.60 20.53 32.66
C TYR A 866 14.06 21.93 32.99
N TYR A 867 14.60 22.56 34.05
CA TYR A 867 14.19 23.90 34.50
C TYR A 867 14.83 25.05 33.69
N LYS A 868 15.40 24.77 32.51
CA LYS A 868 16.01 25.82 31.68
C LYS A 868 14.95 26.78 31.13
N LYS A 869 15.10 28.05 31.47
CA LYS A 869 14.30 29.13 30.87
C LYS A 869 14.69 29.29 29.40
N THR A 870 13.76 29.76 28.57
CA THR A 870 13.97 30.04 27.14
C THR A 870 14.99 31.16 26.88
N PHE A 871 15.28 31.98 27.90
CA PHE A 871 16.27 33.06 27.87
C PHE A 871 17.18 32.97 29.10
N GLY A 872 18.49 33.16 28.87
CA GLY A 872 19.54 33.10 29.89
C GLY A 872 20.83 32.44 29.39
N CYS A 873 21.82 32.38 30.28
CA CYS A 873 23.17 31.91 30.00
C CYS A 873 23.42 30.51 30.58
N TYR A 874 23.57 29.51 29.72
CA TYR A 874 23.83 28.12 30.13
C TYR A 874 25.23 27.87 30.74
N LYS A 875 26.14 28.86 30.80
CA LYS A 875 27.44 28.74 31.50
C LYS A 875 27.31 29.15 32.98
N CYS A 876 26.75 30.33 33.26
CA CYS A 876 26.67 30.90 34.62
C CYS A 876 25.30 30.80 35.31
N GLY A 877 24.22 30.48 34.58
CA GLY A 877 22.85 30.36 35.12
C GLY A 877 22.04 31.66 35.18
N GLN A 878 22.64 32.83 34.94
CA GLN A 878 21.93 34.12 34.97
C GLN A 878 21.03 34.32 33.74
N SER A 879 19.93 35.07 33.90
CA SER A 879 18.85 35.19 32.90
C SER A 879 18.90 36.44 32.02
N ASP A 880 19.82 37.36 32.30
CA ASP A 880 19.96 38.69 31.69
C ASP A 880 20.72 38.68 30.35
N HIS A 881 21.59 37.69 30.13
CA HIS A 881 22.44 37.58 28.94
C HIS A 881 22.42 36.16 28.32
N ARG A 882 22.84 36.01 27.06
CA ARG A 882 22.99 34.70 26.40
C ARG A 882 24.41 34.17 26.55
N ILE A 883 24.63 32.87 26.32
CA ILE A 883 25.95 32.24 26.51
C ILE A 883 27.11 32.89 25.73
N ARG A 884 26.86 33.45 24.54
CA ARG A 884 27.87 34.17 23.74
C ARG A 884 28.26 35.54 24.35
N ASP A 885 27.36 36.11 25.14
CA ASP A 885 27.44 37.44 25.76
C ASP A 885 27.87 37.32 27.24
N CYS A 886 28.43 36.17 27.64
CA CYS A 886 28.70 35.84 29.03
C CYS A 886 30.08 36.32 29.50
N PRO A 887 30.19 37.09 30.61
CA PRO A 887 31.47 37.58 31.10
C PRO A 887 32.41 36.45 31.54
N GLN A 888 31.87 35.30 31.95
CA GLN A 888 32.65 34.10 32.28
C GLN A 888 33.15 33.33 31.04
N VAL A 889 32.97 33.79 29.80
CA VAL A 889 33.53 33.12 28.60
C VAL A 889 34.94 33.59 28.27
N PHE A 890 35.37 34.73 28.81
CA PHE A 890 36.70 35.33 28.59
C PHE A 890 37.69 35.11 29.75
N TYR A 891 37.33 34.23 30.70
CA TYR A 891 38.13 33.75 31.83
C TYR A 891 37.97 32.22 31.96
#